data_AF-A0A428BQQ5-F1
#
_entry.id   AF-A0A428BQQ5-F1
#
_cell.length_a   1.000
_cell.length_b   1.000
_cell.length_c   1.000
_cell.angle_alpha   90.00
_cell.angle_beta   90.00
_cell.angle_gamma   90.00
#
_symmetry.space_group_name_H-M   'P 1'
#
loop_
_entity.id
_entity.type
_entity.pdbx_description
1 polymer ?
#
loop_
_entity_poly.entity_id
_entity_poly.type
_entity_poly.pdbx_seq_one_letter_code
_entity_poly.pdbx_strand_id
1 'polypeptide(L)'
;MKKSRVFVAAGIALLATGVLAACGSSKSSDSTAPKNYGYIYSADPETLDYLISGKQSTKVATSNGIDGLFTNDKYGNLVPAVAEDWSVSKDGLTYTYKIRKGVKWMTSDGEEYAEVTAKDFVNGLKHATDNKSEALYLAEDSVKGLADYKAGNNKDFASVGVKAVDDYTLEYTLNKPEPYWNSKLAYSIFWPLNEDFEKSKGTDFAKATDPTSLLYNGPFLLKGLTAKSSIEFAKNENYWDKDNVHIDKVTLAFYDGSDQESIERNFTSGAYSYARLFPTSSNYSKVEETYKDNIYYTPSGPGIAGLGVNIDRQGYKYTSKTTDEEKSSTKKALLNKDFRQALNFAFERTSYSAQINGKEGAPLAVRNLFVKPGFVSAGEKTFGDLVTEKIAAYGDEWKNVNFADGQDGLFNADKAKAEFAKAKTALEAEGVKFPIHLDIPVDQTNKGLIARIQSFKQSVETVLGEGNVVIDIQQISKDELHNITYYAANAAAEDWDLSGAVGWSPDYEDPSTYLDILKTTNSEQTKTYMGYEGADNAAAAQVGLKEYDKLVDEAAKETNDLNVRYEKYAAAQAWLTDSSLFLPAMSSSGAAPFISRVVPFTASYSQSGDKGSDVYFKYIQLQDKVVTKADYEQAREKWLKEKKESNEKVQKELANHVK
;
A
#
# COMPACT_ATOMS: atom_id res chain seq x y z
N MET A 1 -4.94 -72.89 19.84
CA MET A 1 -4.17 -73.02 21.11
C MET A 1 -3.85 -71.60 21.58
N LYS A 2 -4.60 -71.03 22.54
CA LYS A 2 -4.16 -70.70 23.93
C LYS A 2 -2.67 -70.26 23.98
N LYS A 3 -2.30 -69.04 24.41
CA LYS A 3 -2.52 -68.45 25.76
C LYS A 3 -2.42 -66.90 25.80
N SER A 4 -3.32 -66.31 26.61
CA SER A 4 -3.32 -65.07 27.47
C SER A 4 -2.33 -63.91 27.20
N ARG A 5 -2.74 -62.63 27.05
CA ARG A 5 -3.38 -61.65 27.99
C ARG A 5 -2.49 -61.12 29.16
N VAL A 6 -2.35 -59.78 29.18
CA VAL A 6 -2.03 -58.80 30.27
C VAL A 6 -0.55 -58.53 30.63
N PHE A 7 -0.06 -57.33 30.26
CA PHE A 7 0.59 -56.28 31.09
C PHE A 7 0.55 -54.97 30.28
N VAL A 8 -0.37 -54.03 30.56
CA VAL A 8 -0.19 -52.83 31.43
C VAL A 8 0.82 -51.85 30.80
N ALA A 9 0.38 -50.80 30.09
CA ALA A 9 -0.06 -49.52 30.66
C ALA A 9 1.00 -48.87 31.58
N ALA A 10 2.14 -48.48 31.01
CA ALA A 10 3.08 -47.50 31.56
C ALA A 10 3.98 -47.00 30.43
N GLY A 11 3.80 -45.75 29.97
CA GLY A 11 4.74 -45.22 28.97
C GLY A 11 4.44 -43.88 28.29
N ILE A 12 3.23 -43.31 28.36
CA ILE A 12 2.94 -42.00 27.72
C ILE A 12 1.99 -41.18 28.60
N ALA A 13 2.35 -40.99 29.87
CA ALA A 13 1.64 -40.12 30.82
C ALA A 13 2.62 -39.42 31.78
N LEU A 14 3.72 -38.86 31.24
CA LEU A 14 4.79 -38.24 32.03
C LEU A 14 5.37 -36.96 31.36
N LEU A 15 4.51 -36.07 30.86
CA LEU A 15 4.91 -34.71 30.44
C LEU A 15 4.01 -33.59 31.00
N ALA A 16 3.20 -33.87 32.03
CA ALA A 16 2.22 -32.92 32.58
C ALA A 16 2.44 -32.52 34.05
N THR A 17 3.63 -32.70 34.63
CA THR A 17 3.91 -32.24 36.01
C THR A 17 5.29 -31.59 36.09
N GLY A 18 5.31 -30.27 35.94
CA GLY A 18 6.54 -29.46 36.01
C GLY A 18 6.29 -27.96 36.03
N VAL A 19 5.17 -27.51 36.60
CA VAL A 19 4.94 -26.11 36.98
C VAL A 19 4.66 -26.11 38.47
N LEU A 20 5.48 -25.36 39.23
CA LEU A 20 5.38 -24.99 40.66
C LEU A 20 6.61 -25.40 41.48
N ALA A 21 7.69 -24.62 41.38
CA ALA A 21 8.48 -24.11 42.52
C ALA A 21 9.82 -23.53 42.04
N ALA A 22 9.92 -22.20 41.95
CA ALA A 22 11.14 -21.44 42.28
C ALA A 22 10.89 -19.93 42.10
N CYS A 23 10.16 -19.34 43.04
CA CYS A 23 10.40 -17.93 43.38
C CYS A 23 11.54 -17.89 44.41
N GLY A 24 12.58 -17.10 44.13
CA GLY A 24 13.53 -16.63 45.13
C GLY A 24 15.01 -16.90 44.82
N SER A 25 15.63 -16.05 44.00
CA SER A 25 16.85 -15.30 44.36
C SER A 25 17.42 -14.60 43.12
N SER A 26 17.55 -13.29 43.23
CA SER A 26 18.18 -12.36 42.30
C SER A 26 19.53 -12.82 41.75
N LYS A 27 19.60 -13.01 40.43
CA LYS A 27 20.77 -12.74 39.59
C LYS A 27 20.27 -12.26 38.23
N SER A 28 20.66 -11.06 37.87
CA SER A 28 20.59 -10.52 36.51
C SER A 28 21.34 -11.45 35.56
N SER A 29 20.63 -12.37 34.93
CA SER A 29 21.08 -12.98 33.69
C SER A 29 20.69 -12.03 32.57
N ASP A 30 21.67 -11.59 31.76
CA ASP A 30 21.41 -11.00 30.46
C ASP A 30 20.51 -11.97 29.67
N SER A 31 19.21 -11.72 29.64
CA SER A 31 18.31 -12.46 28.76
C SER A 31 18.67 -12.05 27.34
N THR A 32 19.15 -13.01 26.55
CA THR A 32 19.36 -12.79 25.12
C THR A 32 18.01 -12.42 24.50
N ALA A 33 17.96 -11.31 23.79
CA ALA A 33 16.76 -10.82 23.13
C ALA A 33 16.07 -11.93 22.29
N PRO A 34 14.73 -11.94 22.23
CA PRO A 34 14.00 -12.97 21.50
C PRO A 34 14.30 -12.83 20.01
N LYS A 35 14.30 -13.95 19.28
CA LYS A 35 14.65 -13.99 17.85
C LYS A 35 13.55 -14.56 16.95
N ASN A 36 12.41 -14.92 17.53
CA ASN A 36 11.25 -15.39 16.79
C ASN A 36 10.26 -14.25 16.67
N TYR A 37 9.98 -13.82 15.44
CA TYR A 37 8.97 -12.82 15.14
C TYR A 37 7.66 -13.51 14.75
N GLY A 38 6.56 -13.14 15.41
CA GLY A 38 5.24 -13.65 15.10
C GLY A 38 4.26 -12.53 14.77
N TYR A 39 3.49 -12.69 13.69
CA TYR A 39 2.40 -11.78 13.34
C TYR A 39 1.36 -12.44 12.43
N ILE A 40 0.64 -11.66 11.61
CA ILE A 40 -0.47 -12.13 10.78
C ILE A 40 -0.24 -11.89 9.28
N TYR A 41 -1.00 -12.61 8.45
CA TYR A 41 -1.25 -12.32 7.03
C TYR A 41 -2.74 -12.53 6.71
N SER A 42 -3.28 -11.84 5.69
CA SER A 42 -4.76 -11.81 5.48
C SER A 42 -5.26 -12.43 4.17
N ALA A 43 -4.37 -12.81 3.27
CA ALA A 43 -4.72 -13.46 2.02
C ALA A 43 -3.60 -14.40 1.56
N ASP A 44 -3.97 -15.57 1.05
CA ASP A 44 -3.01 -16.49 0.45
C ASP A 44 -2.60 -15.98 -0.94
N PRO A 45 -1.35 -16.18 -1.37
CA PRO A 45 -0.95 -15.89 -2.73
C PRO A 45 -1.60 -16.85 -3.71
N GLU A 46 -1.94 -16.37 -4.91
CA GLU A 46 -2.38 -17.22 -6.03
C GLU A 46 -1.19 -17.85 -6.78
N THR A 47 -0.02 -17.23 -6.64
CA THR A 47 1.27 -17.65 -7.20
C THR A 47 2.39 -17.08 -6.33
N LEU A 48 3.54 -17.73 -6.28
CA LEU A 48 4.75 -17.17 -5.69
C LEU A 48 5.58 -16.37 -6.71
N ASP A 49 5.06 -16.20 -7.92
CA ASP A 49 5.76 -15.49 -8.98
C ASP A 49 5.68 -13.99 -8.73
N TYR A 50 6.73 -13.49 -8.09
CA TYR A 50 6.88 -12.08 -7.70
C TYR A 50 7.09 -11.15 -8.90
N LEU A 51 7.35 -11.67 -10.10
CA LEU A 51 7.55 -10.86 -11.30
C LEU A 51 6.24 -10.62 -12.06
N ILE A 52 5.24 -11.50 -11.90
CA ILE A 52 3.96 -11.39 -12.62
C ILE A 52 2.83 -10.84 -11.76
N SER A 53 2.82 -11.11 -10.45
CA SER A 53 1.73 -10.70 -9.56
C SER A 53 2.12 -9.48 -8.72
N GLY A 54 1.35 -8.40 -8.85
CA GLY A 54 1.47 -7.19 -8.04
C GLY A 54 0.66 -7.23 -6.74
N LYS A 55 0.03 -8.37 -6.42
CA LYS A 55 -0.85 -8.52 -5.26
C LYS A 55 -0.07 -8.55 -3.95
N GLN A 56 -0.63 -7.93 -2.90
CA GLN A 56 -0.03 -7.89 -1.57
C GLN A 56 0.24 -9.29 -0.98
N SER A 57 -0.62 -10.27 -1.25
CA SER A 57 -0.43 -11.65 -0.75
C SER A 57 0.83 -12.32 -1.32
N THR A 58 1.13 -12.10 -2.60
CA THR A 58 2.39 -12.51 -3.22
C THR A 58 3.57 -11.80 -2.56
N LYS A 59 3.49 -10.47 -2.39
CA LYS A 59 4.56 -9.66 -1.79
C LYS A 59 4.90 -10.11 -0.37
N VAL A 60 3.91 -10.40 0.47
CA VAL A 60 4.10 -10.92 1.84
C VAL A 60 4.86 -12.25 1.83
N ALA A 61 4.61 -13.12 0.86
CA ALA A 61 5.26 -14.42 0.75
C ALA A 61 6.69 -14.35 0.19
N THR A 62 7.01 -13.35 -0.65
CA THR A 62 8.25 -13.38 -1.48
C THR A 62 9.24 -12.26 -1.19
N SER A 63 8.80 -11.09 -0.73
CA SER A 63 9.68 -9.90 -0.60
C SER A 63 10.77 -10.03 0.46
N ASN A 64 10.63 -10.97 1.41
CA ASN A 64 11.69 -11.30 2.36
C ASN A 64 12.71 -12.30 1.79
N GLY A 65 12.34 -12.98 0.72
CA GLY A 65 13.13 -14.01 0.05
C GLY A 65 13.98 -13.52 -1.10
N ILE A 66 13.61 -12.39 -1.70
CA ILE A 66 14.24 -11.86 -2.92
C ILE A 66 14.67 -10.42 -2.68
N ASP A 67 15.92 -10.08 -3.01
CA ASP A 67 16.42 -8.71 -3.08
C ASP A 67 16.71 -8.31 -4.54
N GLY A 68 16.23 -7.12 -4.91
CA GLY A 68 16.57 -6.44 -6.16
C GLY A 68 17.80 -5.53 -6.02
N LEU A 69 17.96 -4.60 -6.95
CA LEU A 69 19.11 -3.68 -7.00
C LEU A 69 19.13 -2.70 -5.81
N PHE A 70 17.95 -2.23 -5.38
CA PHE A 70 17.77 -1.28 -4.28
C PHE A 70 16.78 -1.79 -3.25
N THR A 71 16.85 -1.21 -2.05
CA THR A 71 15.88 -1.37 -0.97
C THR A 71 15.77 -0.06 -0.18
N ASN A 72 14.90 0.00 0.81
CA ASN A 72 14.83 1.13 1.72
C ASN A 72 15.53 0.82 3.05
N ASP A 73 16.18 1.82 3.63
CA ASP A 73 16.70 1.75 4.99
C ASP A 73 15.61 2.09 6.03
N LYS A 74 15.96 2.03 7.32
CA LYS A 74 15.04 2.41 8.42
C LYS A 74 14.63 3.89 8.41
N TYR A 75 15.24 4.74 7.59
CA TYR A 75 14.96 6.18 7.48
C TYR A 75 14.16 6.52 6.21
N GLY A 76 13.91 5.56 5.32
CA GLY A 76 13.24 5.79 4.04
C GLY A 76 14.14 6.20 2.90
N ASN A 77 15.46 6.13 3.06
CA ASN A 77 16.34 6.34 1.91
C ASN A 77 16.29 5.11 1.02
N LEU A 78 16.19 5.32 -0.29
CA LEU A 78 16.54 4.32 -1.26
C LEU A 78 18.06 4.08 -1.22
N VAL A 79 18.47 2.87 -0.88
CA VAL A 79 19.88 2.47 -0.71
C VAL A 79 20.20 1.23 -1.55
N PRO A 80 21.47 1.08 -2.03
CA PRO A 80 21.87 -0.10 -2.79
C PRO A 80 21.69 -1.40 -1.98
N ALA A 81 21.07 -2.40 -2.61
CA ALA A 81 20.90 -3.76 -2.09
C ALA A 81 21.81 -4.73 -2.84
N VAL A 82 21.33 -5.45 -3.86
CA VAL A 82 22.19 -6.32 -4.70
C VAL A 82 23.19 -5.48 -5.54
N ALA A 83 22.86 -4.22 -5.82
CA ALA A 83 23.84 -3.27 -6.36
C ALA A 83 24.83 -2.80 -5.26
N GLU A 84 26.07 -2.54 -5.65
CA GLU A 84 27.06 -1.84 -4.80
C GLU A 84 27.37 -0.41 -5.26
N ASP A 85 27.21 -0.13 -6.55
CA ASP A 85 27.42 1.18 -7.15
C ASP A 85 26.53 1.35 -8.38
N TRP A 86 26.29 2.59 -8.78
CA TRP A 86 25.53 2.91 -9.98
C TRP A 86 25.95 4.27 -10.57
N SER A 87 25.61 4.50 -11.85
CA SER A 87 25.76 5.82 -12.46
C SER A 87 24.73 6.09 -13.53
N VAL A 88 24.46 7.37 -13.76
CA VAL A 88 23.55 7.89 -14.80
C VAL A 88 24.34 8.71 -15.81
N SER A 89 24.02 8.57 -17.10
CA SER A 89 24.50 9.48 -18.13
C SER A 89 23.96 10.90 -17.92
N LYS A 90 24.68 11.92 -18.41
CA LYS A 90 24.24 13.34 -18.33
C LYS A 90 22.86 13.63 -18.92
N ASP A 91 22.43 12.86 -19.91
CA ASP A 91 21.10 12.99 -20.52
C ASP A 91 20.00 12.27 -19.74
N GLY A 92 20.33 11.55 -18.66
CA GLY A 92 19.37 10.84 -17.81
C GLY A 92 18.76 9.60 -18.46
N LEU A 93 19.32 9.10 -19.56
CA LEU A 93 18.75 7.99 -20.34
C LEU A 93 19.40 6.64 -20.05
N THR A 94 20.68 6.60 -19.68
CA THR A 94 21.42 5.36 -19.45
C THR A 94 21.81 5.24 -18.00
N TYR A 95 21.40 4.15 -17.36
CA TYR A 95 21.73 3.80 -15.99
C TYR A 95 22.58 2.54 -15.97
N THR A 96 23.74 2.58 -15.33
CA THR A 96 24.63 1.44 -15.17
C THR A 96 24.74 1.06 -13.70
N TYR A 97 24.51 -0.20 -13.38
CA TYR A 97 24.56 -0.76 -12.03
C TYR A 97 25.68 -1.78 -11.92
N LYS A 98 26.47 -1.69 -10.85
CA LYS A 98 27.46 -2.69 -10.46
C LYS A 98 26.84 -3.63 -9.43
N ILE A 99 26.76 -4.91 -9.77
CA ILE A 99 26.20 -5.96 -8.93
C ILE A 99 27.29 -6.45 -7.98
N ARG A 100 26.93 -6.64 -6.70
CA ARG A 100 27.81 -7.22 -5.70
C ARG A 100 28.24 -8.62 -6.10
N LYS A 101 29.54 -8.87 -6.08
CA LYS A 101 30.10 -10.21 -6.21
C LYS A 101 29.84 -11.02 -4.94
N GLY A 102 29.57 -12.31 -5.11
CA GLY A 102 29.33 -13.28 -4.04
C GLY A 102 27.89 -13.29 -3.50
N VAL A 103 26.95 -12.58 -4.12
CA VAL A 103 25.53 -12.71 -3.78
C VAL A 103 25.03 -14.04 -4.35
N LYS A 104 24.46 -14.89 -3.49
CA LYS A 104 24.08 -16.26 -3.85
C LYS A 104 22.58 -16.43 -3.96
N TRP A 105 22.17 -17.20 -4.95
CA TRP A 105 20.89 -17.87 -4.99
C TRP A 105 20.93 -19.11 -4.09
N MET A 106 19.97 -19.18 -3.18
CA MET A 106 19.80 -20.26 -2.23
C MET A 106 18.48 -20.99 -2.51
N THR A 107 18.44 -22.30 -2.31
CA THR A 107 17.19 -23.07 -2.25
C THR A 107 16.47 -22.84 -0.91
N SER A 108 15.21 -23.30 -0.78
CA SER A 108 14.45 -23.15 0.47
C SER A 108 15.03 -23.92 1.65
N ASP A 109 15.80 -24.97 1.44
CA ASP A 109 16.58 -25.70 2.46
C ASP A 109 17.93 -25.05 2.79
N GLY A 110 18.32 -23.99 2.07
CA GLY A 110 19.52 -23.21 2.35
C GLY A 110 20.78 -23.71 1.65
N GLU A 111 20.63 -24.53 0.62
CA GLU A 111 21.73 -24.94 -0.25
C GLU A 111 22.01 -23.87 -1.31
N GLU A 112 23.29 -23.63 -1.59
CA GLU A 112 23.71 -22.70 -2.64
C GLU A 112 23.44 -23.31 -4.02
N TYR A 113 22.73 -22.57 -4.86
CA TYR A 113 22.40 -22.98 -6.23
C TYR A 113 23.34 -22.34 -7.26
N ALA A 114 23.47 -21.01 -7.22
CA ALA A 114 24.28 -20.23 -8.15
C ALA A 114 24.62 -18.84 -7.57
N GLU A 115 25.48 -18.10 -8.24
CA GLU A 115 25.70 -16.67 -7.97
C GLU A 115 24.67 -15.81 -8.72
N VAL A 116 24.23 -14.70 -8.13
CA VAL A 116 23.34 -13.72 -8.76
C VAL A 116 24.15 -12.89 -9.75
N THR A 117 23.67 -12.80 -10.99
CA THR A 117 24.36 -12.07 -12.07
C THR A 117 23.46 -11.04 -12.75
N ALA A 118 24.04 -10.16 -13.57
CA ALA A 118 23.30 -9.20 -14.39
C ALA A 118 22.30 -9.87 -15.35
N LYS A 119 22.58 -11.11 -15.78
CA LYS A 119 21.67 -11.87 -16.65
C LYS A 119 20.36 -12.22 -15.96
N ASP A 120 20.38 -12.42 -14.64
CA ASP A 120 19.16 -12.72 -13.89
C ASP A 120 18.17 -11.54 -13.92
N PHE A 121 18.66 -10.30 -13.92
CA PHE A 121 17.81 -9.11 -14.04
C PHE A 121 17.23 -8.94 -15.46
N VAL A 122 18.03 -9.26 -16.49
CA VAL A 122 17.55 -9.29 -17.89
C VAL A 122 16.45 -10.36 -18.02
N ASN A 123 16.68 -11.55 -17.48
CA ASN A 123 15.71 -12.65 -17.50
C ASN A 123 14.44 -12.30 -16.71
N GLY A 124 14.58 -11.66 -15.53
CA GLY A 124 13.44 -11.24 -14.72
C GLY A 124 12.48 -10.31 -15.47
N LEU A 125 13.00 -9.26 -16.13
CA LEU A 125 12.15 -8.36 -16.92
C LEU A 125 11.57 -9.06 -18.16
N LYS A 126 12.32 -9.97 -18.78
CA LYS A 126 11.82 -10.78 -19.90
C LYS A 126 10.64 -11.65 -19.47
N HIS A 127 10.80 -12.38 -18.38
CA HIS A 127 9.77 -13.24 -17.79
C HIS A 127 8.52 -12.45 -17.44
N ALA A 128 8.67 -11.30 -16.77
CA ALA A 128 7.55 -10.41 -16.44
C ALA A 128 6.80 -9.95 -17.70
N THR A 129 7.51 -9.67 -18.79
CA THR A 129 6.92 -9.19 -20.04
C THR A 129 6.20 -10.31 -20.79
N ASP A 130 6.88 -11.45 -20.97
CA ASP A 130 6.34 -12.62 -21.68
C ASP A 130 5.09 -13.18 -20.99
N ASN A 131 5.04 -13.10 -19.66
CA ASN A 131 3.92 -13.58 -18.85
C ASN A 131 2.93 -12.48 -18.45
N LYS A 132 3.00 -11.30 -19.09
CA LYS A 132 2.03 -10.20 -18.93
C LYS A 132 1.81 -9.77 -17.47
N SER A 133 2.92 -9.46 -16.79
CA SER A 133 2.91 -8.99 -15.40
C SER A 133 1.86 -7.89 -15.15
N GLU A 134 1.16 -8.01 -14.03
CA GLU A 134 0.23 -6.99 -13.53
C GLU A 134 0.93 -5.64 -13.28
N ALA A 135 2.25 -5.66 -13.04
CA ALA A 135 3.07 -4.49 -12.78
C ALA A 135 3.82 -3.97 -14.02
N LEU A 136 3.57 -4.52 -15.23
CA LEU A 136 4.32 -4.19 -16.45
C LEU A 136 4.28 -2.70 -16.81
N TYR A 137 3.22 -2.00 -16.43
CA TYR A 137 3.06 -0.56 -16.61
C TYR A 137 4.19 0.26 -15.96
N LEU A 138 4.88 -0.27 -14.94
CA LEU A 138 6.03 0.40 -14.31
C LEU A 138 7.28 0.44 -15.21
N ALA A 139 7.37 -0.50 -16.17
CA ALA A 139 8.53 -0.67 -17.04
C ALA A 139 8.24 -0.35 -18.52
N GLU A 140 7.04 -0.64 -19.01
CA GLU A 140 6.67 -0.65 -20.44
C GLU A 140 7.06 0.63 -21.19
N ASP A 141 6.67 1.79 -20.64
CA ASP A 141 6.95 3.09 -21.25
C ASP A 141 8.30 3.67 -20.83
N SER A 142 8.92 3.11 -19.79
CA SER A 142 10.20 3.56 -19.26
C SER A 142 11.37 2.95 -20.01
N VAL A 143 11.38 1.61 -20.16
CA VAL A 143 12.49 0.86 -20.75
C VAL A 143 12.41 0.89 -22.27
N LYS A 144 13.53 1.29 -22.90
CA LYS A 144 13.58 1.45 -24.36
C LYS A 144 13.22 0.17 -25.09
N GLY A 145 12.30 0.25 -26.05
CA GLY A 145 11.89 -0.89 -26.89
C GLY A 145 11.00 -1.93 -26.21
N LEU A 146 10.68 -1.80 -24.91
CA LEU A 146 9.87 -2.78 -24.20
C LEU A 146 8.42 -2.84 -24.70
N ALA A 147 7.80 -1.68 -24.94
CA ALA A 147 6.46 -1.59 -25.51
C ALA A 147 6.38 -2.25 -26.91
N ASP A 148 7.39 -2.04 -27.77
CA ASP A 148 7.46 -2.68 -29.10
C ASP A 148 7.62 -4.19 -29.02
N TYR A 149 8.40 -4.67 -28.04
CA TYR A 149 8.54 -6.10 -27.79
C TYR A 149 7.23 -6.73 -27.32
N LYS A 150 6.59 -6.12 -26.30
CA LYS A 150 5.29 -6.53 -25.78
C LYS A 150 4.21 -6.58 -26.87
N ALA A 151 4.18 -5.58 -27.74
CA ALA A 151 3.24 -5.51 -28.87
C ALA A 151 3.51 -6.54 -29.97
N GLY A 152 4.68 -7.21 -29.95
CA GLY A 152 5.11 -8.16 -30.97
C GLY A 152 5.63 -7.50 -32.26
N ASN A 153 5.83 -6.19 -32.25
CA ASN A 153 6.45 -5.43 -33.35
C ASN A 153 7.93 -5.79 -33.50
N ASN A 154 8.57 -6.16 -32.38
CA ASN A 154 9.90 -6.74 -32.34
C ASN A 154 9.88 -8.01 -31.47
N LYS A 155 10.43 -9.12 -31.97
CA LYS A 155 10.46 -10.40 -31.23
C LYS A 155 11.80 -10.66 -30.53
N ASP A 156 12.78 -9.80 -30.75
CA ASP A 156 14.11 -9.95 -30.16
C ASP A 156 14.20 -9.17 -28.85
N PHE A 157 14.13 -9.88 -27.72
CA PHE A 157 14.27 -9.25 -26.40
C PHE A 157 15.65 -8.59 -26.20
N ALA A 158 16.69 -9.01 -26.94
CA ALA A 158 18.00 -8.37 -26.85
C ALA A 158 18.00 -6.90 -27.34
N SER A 159 16.95 -6.47 -28.04
CA SER A 159 16.74 -5.07 -28.42
C SER A 159 16.09 -4.20 -27.34
N VAL A 160 15.54 -4.82 -26.28
CA VAL A 160 15.00 -4.12 -25.12
C VAL A 160 16.14 -3.51 -24.32
N GLY A 161 15.94 -2.30 -23.81
CA GLY A 161 16.92 -1.49 -23.08
C GLY A 161 17.27 -2.00 -21.69
N VAL A 162 17.49 -3.31 -21.53
CA VAL A 162 18.08 -3.95 -20.35
C VAL A 162 19.14 -4.93 -20.81
N LYS A 163 20.39 -4.75 -20.40
CA LYS A 163 21.50 -5.62 -20.84
C LYS A 163 22.47 -5.94 -19.72
N ALA A 164 22.93 -7.19 -19.70
CA ALA A 164 24.11 -7.60 -18.97
C ALA A 164 25.35 -7.27 -19.82
N VAL A 165 26.08 -6.22 -19.47
CA VAL A 165 27.35 -5.85 -20.14
C VAL A 165 28.43 -6.88 -19.84
N ASP A 166 28.45 -7.35 -18.60
CA ASP A 166 29.18 -8.50 -18.09
C ASP A 166 28.39 -9.11 -16.92
N ASP A 167 28.93 -10.16 -16.28
CA ASP A 167 28.22 -10.88 -15.20
C ASP A 167 27.83 -9.98 -14.01
N TYR A 168 28.52 -8.85 -13.80
CA TYR A 168 28.31 -7.96 -12.65
C TYR A 168 28.00 -6.51 -13.05
N THR A 169 27.67 -6.27 -14.31
CA THR A 169 27.34 -4.94 -14.82
C THR A 169 26.03 -5.00 -15.60
N LEU A 170 24.98 -4.42 -15.03
CA LEU A 170 23.67 -4.28 -15.65
C LEU A 170 23.51 -2.85 -16.17
N GLU A 171 22.99 -2.69 -17.38
CA GLU A 171 22.66 -1.38 -17.92
C GLU A 171 21.18 -1.34 -18.34
N TYR A 172 20.49 -0.27 -17.94
CA TYR A 172 19.19 0.11 -18.46
C TYR A 172 19.32 1.32 -19.38
N THR A 173 18.56 1.32 -20.48
CA THR A 173 18.35 2.49 -21.34
C THR A 173 16.87 2.84 -21.34
N LEU A 174 16.55 4.09 -21.01
CA LEU A 174 15.18 4.60 -20.92
C LEU A 174 14.73 5.28 -22.22
N ASN A 175 13.42 5.38 -22.42
CA ASN A 175 12.81 6.13 -23.53
C ASN A 175 12.93 7.65 -23.32
N LYS A 176 12.90 8.09 -22.06
CA LYS A 176 12.98 9.49 -21.63
C LYS A 176 13.62 9.57 -20.25
N PRO A 177 14.13 10.75 -19.83
CA PRO A 177 14.68 10.89 -18.49
C PRO A 177 13.59 10.73 -17.44
N GLU A 178 13.83 9.87 -16.44
CA GLU A 178 12.96 9.67 -15.29
C GLU A 178 13.77 9.88 -14.00
N PRO A 179 13.69 11.06 -13.36
CA PRO A 179 14.57 11.38 -12.22
C PRO A 179 14.32 10.50 -10.98
N TYR A 180 13.20 9.77 -10.95
CA TYR A 180 12.81 8.82 -9.91
C TYR A 180 13.03 7.35 -10.31
N TRP A 181 13.70 7.07 -11.44
CA TRP A 181 13.88 5.72 -12.00
C TRP A 181 14.36 4.69 -10.96
N ASN A 182 15.38 5.02 -10.16
CA ASN A 182 15.90 4.07 -9.18
C ASN A 182 14.85 3.64 -8.14
N SER A 183 13.91 4.51 -7.78
CA SER A 183 12.86 4.15 -6.83
C SER A 183 11.90 3.11 -7.39
N LYS A 184 11.70 3.06 -8.72
CA LYS A 184 10.96 1.98 -9.38
C LYS A 184 11.66 0.63 -9.23
N LEU A 185 12.99 0.61 -9.19
CA LEU A 185 13.77 -0.62 -9.05
C LEU A 185 13.65 -1.29 -7.67
N ALA A 186 12.95 -0.65 -6.71
CA ALA A 186 12.53 -1.27 -5.46
C ALA A 186 11.28 -2.16 -5.61
N TYR A 187 10.61 -2.11 -6.76
CA TYR A 187 9.44 -2.94 -7.09
C TYR A 187 9.83 -4.29 -7.70
N SER A 188 9.07 -5.33 -7.41
CA SER A 188 9.43 -6.72 -7.72
C SER A 188 9.59 -7.04 -9.19
N ILE A 189 8.92 -6.32 -10.08
CA ILE A 189 9.06 -6.50 -11.54
C ILE A 189 10.48 -6.29 -12.06
N PHE A 190 11.33 -5.58 -11.31
CA PHE A 190 12.73 -5.34 -11.64
C PHE A 190 13.71 -6.26 -10.90
N TRP A 191 13.21 -7.29 -10.20
CA TRP A 191 14.05 -8.21 -9.42
C TRP A 191 14.64 -9.33 -10.29
N PRO A 192 15.75 -9.95 -9.85
CA PRO A 192 16.45 -10.94 -10.65
C PRO A 192 15.71 -12.29 -10.64
N LEU A 193 15.76 -13.03 -11.75
CA LEU A 193 15.28 -14.40 -11.86
C LEU A 193 16.32 -15.30 -12.55
N ASN A 194 16.73 -16.37 -11.88
CA ASN A 194 17.66 -17.34 -12.45
C ASN A 194 17.01 -18.20 -13.55
N GLU A 195 17.47 -18.01 -14.79
CA GLU A 195 16.90 -18.63 -15.99
C GLU A 195 17.01 -20.17 -15.99
N ASP A 196 18.14 -20.73 -15.54
CA ASP A 196 18.35 -22.19 -15.52
C ASP A 196 17.41 -22.87 -14.52
N PHE A 197 17.21 -22.27 -13.34
CA PHE A 197 16.27 -22.77 -12.36
C PHE A 197 14.82 -22.68 -12.85
N GLU A 198 14.41 -21.54 -13.40
CA GLU A 198 13.08 -21.34 -14.01
C GLU A 198 12.78 -22.44 -15.02
N LYS A 199 13.71 -22.67 -15.97
CA LYS A 199 13.60 -23.76 -16.97
C LYS A 199 13.56 -25.15 -16.34
N SER A 200 14.36 -25.39 -15.31
CA SER A 200 14.39 -26.70 -14.62
C SER A 200 13.06 -27.04 -13.94
N LYS A 201 12.31 -26.02 -13.50
CA LYS A 201 11.01 -26.19 -12.85
C LYS A 201 9.85 -26.25 -13.85
N GLY A 202 9.96 -25.56 -14.99
CA GLY A 202 8.90 -25.53 -16.00
C GLY A 202 7.57 -25.08 -15.39
N THR A 203 6.52 -25.87 -15.56
CA THR A 203 5.18 -25.55 -15.02
C THR A 203 5.11 -25.54 -13.49
N ASP A 204 6.14 -26.06 -12.81
CA ASP A 204 6.23 -26.10 -11.37
C ASP A 204 6.92 -24.88 -10.76
N PHE A 205 7.40 -23.95 -11.60
CA PHE A 205 7.98 -22.69 -11.14
C PHE A 205 6.92 -21.88 -10.39
N ALA A 206 7.34 -21.32 -9.25
CA ALA A 206 6.56 -20.37 -8.46
C ALA A 206 5.13 -20.81 -8.05
N LYS A 207 4.90 -22.11 -7.84
CA LYS A 207 3.65 -22.64 -7.30
C LYS A 207 3.29 -22.01 -5.95
N ALA A 208 2.06 -21.54 -5.81
CA ALA A 208 1.54 -20.72 -4.70
C ALA A 208 1.93 -21.14 -3.27
N THR A 209 2.01 -22.44 -2.99
CA THR A 209 2.25 -22.99 -1.65
C THR A 209 3.53 -23.81 -1.56
N ASP A 210 4.40 -23.78 -2.58
CA ASP A 210 5.59 -24.63 -2.66
C ASP A 210 6.87 -23.79 -2.56
N PRO A 211 7.55 -23.72 -1.40
CA PRO A 211 8.81 -23.00 -1.26
C PRO A 211 9.96 -23.60 -2.09
N THR A 212 9.87 -24.84 -2.56
CA THR A 212 10.91 -25.43 -3.41
C THR A 212 10.80 -24.96 -4.87
N SER A 213 9.75 -24.21 -5.20
CA SER A 213 9.48 -23.68 -6.54
C SER A 213 10.17 -22.35 -6.84
N LEU A 214 10.89 -21.77 -5.87
CA LEU A 214 11.67 -20.54 -5.98
C LEU A 214 13.12 -20.74 -5.51
N LEU A 215 13.97 -19.79 -5.90
CA LEU A 215 15.28 -19.52 -5.27
C LEU A 215 15.21 -18.22 -4.48
N TYR A 216 16.15 -18.03 -3.56
CA TYR A 216 16.18 -16.94 -2.59
C TYR A 216 17.56 -16.28 -2.56
N ASN A 217 17.64 -14.96 -2.69
CA ASN A 217 18.87 -14.18 -2.50
C ASN A 217 18.72 -13.12 -1.40
N GLY A 218 17.55 -13.07 -0.75
CA GLY A 218 17.19 -12.12 0.30
C GLY A 218 17.52 -12.58 1.73
N PRO A 219 17.11 -11.79 2.74
CA PRO A 219 17.45 -12.01 4.16
C PRO A 219 16.83 -13.27 4.77
N PHE A 220 15.77 -13.82 4.18
CA PHE A 220 15.07 -15.00 4.67
C PHE A 220 14.82 -16.04 3.57
N LEU A 221 14.65 -17.29 3.98
CA LEU A 221 14.20 -18.39 3.14
C LEU A 221 12.74 -18.70 3.52
N LEU A 222 11.86 -18.80 2.54
CA LEU A 222 10.51 -19.33 2.78
C LEU A 222 10.64 -20.83 3.08
N LYS A 223 10.13 -21.25 4.24
CA LYS A 223 10.22 -22.64 4.73
C LYS A 223 8.90 -23.39 4.56
N GLY A 224 7.78 -22.68 4.58
CA GLY A 224 6.45 -23.28 4.43
C GLY A 224 5.38 -22.22 4.20
N LEU A 225 4.38 -22.58 3.40
CA LEU A 225 3.14 -21.81 3.23
C LEU A 225 1.97 -22.77 3.22
N THR A 226 1.16 -22.75 4.28
CA THR A 226 -0.07 -23.53 4.39
C THR A 226 -1.25 -22.59 4.25
N ALA A 227 -2.02 -22.74 3.17
CA ALA A 227 -3.13 -21.87 2.86
C ALA A 227 -4.13 -21.76 4.03
N LYS A 228 -4.61 -20.54 4.30
CA LYS A 228 -5.50 -20.21 5.43
C LYS A 228 -4.96 -20.62 6.81
N SER A 229 -3.64 -20.81 6.96
CA SER A 229 -3.02 -21.24 8.21
C SER A 229 -1.77 -20.42 8.54
N SER A 230 -0.67 -20.60 7.78
CA SER A 230 0.61 -19.99 8.14
C SER A 230 1.55 -19.75 6.96
N ILE A 231 2.42 -18.74 7.11
CA ILE A 231 3.64 -18.52 6.31
C ILE A 231 4.84 -18.54 7.26
N GLU A 232 5.87 -19.32 6.94
CA GLU A 232 7.03 -19.53 7.79
C GLU A 232 8.32 -19.19 7.04
N PHE A 233 9.17 -18.37 7.67
CA PHE A 233 10.49 -18.03 7.16
C PHE A 233 11.59 -18.36 8.18
N ALA A 234 12.77 -18.67 7.67
CA ALA A 234 14.00 -18.79 8.45
C ALA A 234 15.07 -17.84 7.92
N LYS A 235 15.94 -17.34 8.79
CA LYS A 235 17.08 -16.51 8.40
C LYS A 235 17.93 -17.21 7.34
N ASN A 236 18.34 -16.45 6.31
CA ASN A 236 19.32 -16.91 5.33
C ASN A 236 20.75 -16.63 5.84
N GLU A 237 21.44 -17.66 6.32
CA GLU A 237 22.80 -17.54 6.86
C GLU A 237 23.89 -17.20 5.80
N ASN A 238 23.53 -17.32 4.52
CA ASN A 238 24.38 -16.97 3.37
C ASN A 238 24.03 -15.61 2.75
N TYR A 239 23.06 -14.88 3.33
CA TYR A 239 22.73 -13.54 2.86
C TYR A 239 23.90 -12.57 3.02
N TRP A 240 24.16 -11.75 2.00
CA TRP A 240 25.32 -10.87 1.93
C TRP A 240 25.35 -9.81 3.03
N ASP A 241 24.18 -9.41 3.54
CA ASP A 241 24.01 -8.42 4.62
C ASP A 241 23.34 -9.03 5.86
N LYS A 242 23.72 -10.26 6.21
CA LYS A 242 23.14 -11.03 7.33
C LYS A 242 23.38 -10.43 8.71
N ASP A 243 24.33 -9.51 8.85
CA ASP A 243 24.63 -8.83 10.11
C ASP A 243 23.51 -7.85 10.49
N ASN A 244 22.76 -7.37 9.50
CA ASN A 244 21.56 -6.57 9.66
C ASN A 244 20.28 -7.42 9.82
N VAL A 245 20.38 -8.76 9.85
CA VAL A 245 19.26 -9.69 10.07
C VAL A 245 19.30 -10.19 11.52
N HIS A 246 18.43 -9.65 12.37
CA HIS A 246 18.49 -9.89 13.81
C HIS A 246 17.50 -10.95 14.33
N ILE A 247 16.52 -11.35 13.50
CA ILE A 247 15.55 -12.41 13.80
C ILE A 247 15.96 -13.71 13.09
N ASP A 248 15.74 -14.84 13.74
CA ASP A 248 16.09 -16.17 13.22
C ASP A 248 14.90 -16.82 12.50
N LYS A 249 13.67 -16.55 12.96
CA LYS A 249 12.44 -17.14 12.43
C LYS A 249 11.30 -16.12 12.38
N VAL A 250 10.47 -16.23 11.34
CA VAL A 250 9.20 -15.49 11.20
C VAL A 250 8.06 -16.48 11.05
N THR A 251 6.98 -16.28 11.79
CA THR A 251 5.72 -17.01 11.63
C THR A 251 4.57 -16.02 11.46
N LEU A 252 3.93 -16.05 10.30
CA LEU A 252 2.72 -15.28 10.02
C LEU A 252 1.52 -16.21 10.05
N ALA A 253 0.54 -15.95 10.93
CA ALA A 253 -0.69 -16.72 11.02
C ALA A 253 -1.82 -16.08 10.19
N PHE A 254 -2.70 -16.89 9.62
CA PHE A 254 -3.81 -16.38 8.81
C PHE A 254 -4.82 -15.62 9.68
N TYR A 255 -5.21 -14.43 9.23
CA TYR A 255 -6.18 -13.57 9.88
C TYR A 255 -7.18 -13.00 8.87
N ASP A 256 -8.44 -13.44 8.98
CA ASP A 256 -9.54 -13.07 8.08
C ASP A 256 -10.24 -11.75 8.45
N GLY A 257 -9.86 -11.12 9.56
CA GLY A 257 -10.47 -9.87 10.02
C GLY A 257 -11.66 -10.04 10.97
N SER A 258 -12.15 -11.27 11.20
CA SER A 258 -13.40 -11.51 11.93
C SER A 258 -13.29 -11.30 13.45
N ASP A 259 -12.12 -11.60 14.02
CA ASP A 259 -11.82 -11.48 15.46
C ASP A 259 -10.66 -10.52 15.71
N GLN A 260 -10.96 -9.21 15.75
CA GLN A 260 -10.00 -8.14 16.05
C GLN A 260 -9.23 -8.35 17.36
N GLU A 261 -9.84 -8.99 18.35
CA GLU A 261 -9.24 -9.20 19.67
C GLU A 261 -8.21 -10.33 19.66
N SER A 262 -8.26 -11.24 18.67
CA SER A 262 -7.29 -12.33 18.54
C SER A 262 -5.84 -11.87 18.44
N ILE A 263 -5.60 -10.70 17.83
CA ILE A 263 -4.25 -10.15 17.64
C ILE A 263 -3.61 -9.81 18.99
N GLU A 264 -4.35 -9.14 19.88
CA GLU A 264 -3.88 -8.83 21.23
C GLU A 264 -3.72 -10.09 22.07
N ARG A 265 -4.66 -11.03 22.02
CA ARG A 265 -4.57 -12.27 22.82
C ARG A 265 -3.32 -13.08 22.48
N ASN A 266 -2.97 -13.17 21.19
CA ASN A 266 -1.76 -13.85 20.72
C ASN A 266 -0.47 -13.05 21.03
N PHE A 267 -0.53 -11.73 21.12
CA PHE A 267 0.58 -10.94 21.64
C PHE A 267 0.81 -11.18 23.14
N THR A 268 -0.28 -11.25 23.92
CA THR A 268 -0.25 -11.49 25.36
C THR A 268 0.27 -12.89 25.69
N SER A 269 -0.06 -13.91 24.87
CA SER A 269 0.50 -15.27 25.01
C SER A 269 1.97 -15.38 24.60
N GLY A 270 2.53 -14.36 23.95
CA GLY A 270 3.91 -14.35 23.42
C GLY A 270 4.04 -14.95 22.01
N ALA A 271 2.94 -15.38 21.39
CA ALA A 271 2.95 -15.88 20.01
C ALA A 271 3.24 -14.75 19.00
N TYR A 272 2.76 -13.53 19.26
CA TYR A 272 3.03 -12.36 18.42
C TYR A 272 3.98 -11.37 19.08
N SER A 273 4.82 -10.75 18.25
CA SER A 273 5.76 -9.68 18.66
C SER A 273 5.16 -8.29 18.50
N TYR A 274 4.03 -8.19 17.80
CA TYR A 274 3.35 -6.95 17.45
C TYR A 274 1.84 -7.16 17.53
N ALA A 275 1.07 -6.17 17.98
CA ALA A 275 -0.39 -6.26 17.97
C ALA A 275 -1.06 -4.92 17.66
N ARG A 276 -1.80 -4.89 16.54
CA ARG A 276 -2.76 -3.81 16.26
C ARG A 276 -3.91 -3.91 17.25
N LEU A 277 -4.26 -2.77 17.84
CA LEU A 277 -5.44 -2.65 18.70
C LEU A 277 -6.59 -1.98 17.94
N PHE A 278 -7.81 -2.29 18.38
CA PHE A 278 -9.05 -1.75 17.82
C PHE A 278 -9.85 -1.15 18.98
N PRO A 279 -9.77 0.17 19.21
CA PRO A 279 -10.43 0.81 20.35
C PRO A 279 -11.95 0.68 20.39
N THR A 280 -12.58 0.33 19.27
CA THR A 280 -14.02 0.07 19.16
C THR A 280 -14.40 -1.38 19.42
N SER A 281 -13.44 -2.27 19.68
CA SER A 281 -13.70 -3.67 20.05
C SER A 281 -14.20 -3.79 21.49
N SER A 282 -14.98 -4.84 21.76
CA SER A 282 -15.63 -5.07 23.05
C SER A 282 -14.66 -5.23 24.23
N ASN A 283 -13.48 -5.80 24.00
CA ASN A 283 -12.49 -6.06 25.04
C ASN A 283 -11.46 -4.92 25.21
N TYR A 284 -11.55 -3.83 24.44
CA TYR A 284 -10.50 -2.80 24.45
C TYR A 284 -10.27 -2.18 25.83
N SER A 285 -11.32 -1.89 26.62
CA SER A 285 -11.14 -1.30 27.96
C SER A 285 -10.24 -2.14 28.88
N LYS A 286 -10.27 -3.46 28.75
CA LYS A 286 -9.42 -4.37 29.53
C LYS A 286 -7.98 -4.39 29.01
N VAL A 287 -7.81 -4.33 27.69
CA VAL A 287 -6.50 -4.20 27.05
C VAL A 287 -5.86 -2.89 27.46
N GLU A 288 -6.61 -1.79 27.42
CA GLU A 288 -6.19 -0.47 27.87
C GLU A 288 -5.79 -0.49 29.35
N GLU A 289 -6.59 -1.09 30.24
CA GLU A 289 -6.22 -1.23 31.65
C GLU A 289 -4.87 -1.96 31.84
N THR A 290 -4.64 -3.01 31.06
CA THR A 290 -3.43 -3.86 31.13
C THR A 290 -2.21 -3.16 30.53
N TYR A 291 -2.39 -2.43 29.43
CA TYR A 291 -1.32 -1.91 28.58
C TYR A 291 -1.33 -0.38 28.45
N LYS A 292 -2.00 0.36 29.33
CA LYS A 292 -2.15 1.83 29.25
C LYS A 292 -0.84 2.57 28.97
N ASP A 293 0.25 2.12 29.58
CA ASP A 293 1.57 2.75 29.47
C ASP A 293 2.36 2.22 28.26
N ASN A 294 1.82 1.25 27.52
CA ASN A 294 2.42 0.58 26.37
C ASN A 294 1.73 0.90 25.04
N ILE A 295 0.50 1.42 25.07
CA ILE A 295 -0.24 1.77 23.84
C ILE A 295 0.37 3.03 23.24
N TYR A 296 0.85 2.92 22.00
CA TYR A 296 1.32 4.04 21.20
C TYR A 296 0.70 4.01 19.80
N TYR A 297 0.80 5.13 19.08
CA TYR A 297 0.28 5.27 17.72
C TYR A 297 1.42 5.31 16.71
N THR A 298 1.32 4.52 15.65
CA THR A 298 2.30 4.52 14.56
C THR A 298 2.13 5.74 13.66
N PRO A 299 3.18 6.20 12.94
CA PRO A 299 3.04 7.23 11.91
C PRO A 299 2.07 6.79 10.80
N SER A 300 1.45 7.75 10.11
CA SER A 300 0.67 7.45 8.91
C SER A 300 1.56 6.95 7.77
N GLY A 301 1.12 5.87 7.12
CA GLY A 301 1.77 5.32 5.95
C GLY A 301 1.59 6.20 4.71
N PRO A 302 2.27 5.89 3.60
CA PRO A 302 2.14 6.65 2.37
C PRO A 302 0.82 6.38 1.64
N GLY A 303 0.19 5.23 1.85
CA GLY A 303 -1.06 4.89 1.15
C GLY A 303 -2.29 5.65 1.63
N ILE A 304 -3.26 5.85 0.73
CA ILE A 304 -4.54 6.56 0.92
C ILE A 304 -5.72 5.60 0.68
N ALA A 305 -6.78 5.75 1.48
CA ALA A 305 -8.10 5.18 1.23
C ALA A 305 -9.17 6.29 1.26
N GLY A 306 -10.24 6.13 0.49
CA GLY A 306 -11.30 7.12 0.36
C GLY A 306 -12.54 6.56 -0.33
N LEU A 307 -13.37 7.44 -0.88
CA LEU A 307 -14.52 7.07 -1.70
C LEU A 307 -14.31 7.53 -3.14
N GLY A 308 -14.42 6.62 -4.10
CA GLY A 308 -14.51 6.92 -5.52
C GLY A 308 -15.93 7.35 -5.89
N VAL A 309 -16.08 8.16 -6.93
CA VAL A 309 -17.37 8.65 -7.42
C VAL A 309 -17.65 8.09 -8.81
N ASN A 310 -18.72 7.29 -8.94
CA ASN A 310 -19.09 6.75 -10.24
C ASN A 310 -19.78 7.82 -11.08
N ILE A 311 -19.09 8.30 -12.12
CA ILE A 311 -19.62 9.35 -13.00
C ILE A 311 -20.40 8.78 -14.19
N ASP A 312 -20.34 7.47 -14.42
CA ASP A 312 -20.97 6.83 -15.59
C ASP A 312 -21.65 5.50 -15.26
N ARG A 313 -22.27 5.38 -14.07
CA ARG A 313 -22.92 4.14 -13.60
C ARG A 313 -23.95 3.63 -14.62
N GLN A 314 -23.85 2.33 -14.96
CA GLN A 314 -24.72 1.66 -15.93
C GLN A 314 -25.52 0.52 -15.31
N GLY A 315 -24.95 -0.17 -14.31
CA GLY A 315 -25.61 -1.21 -13.52
C GLY A 315 -26.44 -0.62 -12.36
N TYR A 316 -27.52 -1.31 -12.00
CA TYR A 316 -28.39 -0.98 -10.85
C TYR A 316 -28.96 -2.26 -10.21
N LYS A 317 -28.15 -3.32 -10.10
CA LYS A 317 -28.55 -4.57 -9.44
C LYS A 317 -28.62 -4.37 -7.92
N TYR A 318 -27.67 -3.64 -7.35
CA TYR A 318 -27.64 -3.30 -5.93
C TYR A 318 -27.96 -1.82 -5.74
N THR A 319 -29.26 -1.50 -5.71
CA THR A 319 -29.73 -0.13 -5.58
C THR A 319 -30.97 0.00 -4.70
N SER A 320 -31.05 1.08 -3.94
CA SER A 320 -32.28 1.53 -3.29
C SER A 320 -33.19 2.35 -4.20
N LYS A 321 -32.74 2.73 -5.41
CA LYS A 321 -33.53 3.50 -6.37
C LYS A 321 -34.59 2.62 -7.00
N THR A 322 -35.82 3.10 -7.02
CA THR A 322 -37.00 2.36 -7.50
C THR A 322 -37.46 2.80 -8.89
N THR A 323 -37.04 3.98 -9.35
CA THR A 323 -37.46 4.57 -10.62
C THR A 323 -36.27 4.99 -11.49
N ASP A 324 -36.49 5.08 -12.81
CA ASP A 324 -35.47 5.60 -13.73
C ASP A 324 -35.23 7.11 -13.55
N GLU A 325 -36.19 7.84 -13.01
CA GLU A 325 -36.04 9.27 -12.66
C GLU A 325 -35.05 9.46 -11.50
N GLU A 326 -35.08 8.60 -10.48
CA GLU A 326 -34.10 8.60 -9.38
C GLU A 326 -32.69 8.26 -9.88
N LYS A 327 -32.56 7.28 -10.78
CA LYS A 327 -31.27 6.92 -11.42
C LYS A 327 -30.70 8.10 -12.23
N SER A 328 -31.53 8.70 -13.07
CA SER A 328 -31.15 9.87 -13.89
C SER A 328 -30.81 11.09 -13.02
N SER A 329 -31.60 11.36 -11.98
CA SER A 329 -31.36 12.43 -11.01
C SER A 329 -30.03 12.25 -10.28
N THR A 330 -29.73 11.03 -9.85
CA THR A 330 -28.47 10.69 -9.18
C THR A 330 -27.28 10.88 -10.10
N LYS A 331 -27.34 10.38 -11.34
CA LYS A 331 -26.27 10.57 -12.33
C LYS A 331 -26.00 12.06 -12.58
N LYS A 332 -27.05 12.87 -12.79
CA LYS A 332 -26.90 14.33 -12.96
C LYS A 332 -26.27 14.99 -11.73
N ALA A 333 -26.71 14.61 -10.53
CA ALA A 333 -26.15 15.13 -9.29
C ALA A 333 -24.65 14.79 -9.16
N LEU A 334 -24.23 13.55 -9.42
CA LEU A 334 -22.82 13.15 -9.37
C LEU A 334 -21.95 13.80 -10.44
N LEU A 335 -22.52 14.21 -11.58
CA LEU A 335 -21.81 14.98 -12.61
C LEU A 335 -21.64 16.46 -12.24
N ASN A 336 -22.46 16.99 -11.33
CA ASN A 336 -22.36 18.37 -10.85
C ASN A 336 -21.22 18.53 -9.83
N LYS A 337 -20.29 19.48 -10.08
CA LYS A 337 -19.12 19.71 -9.24
C LYS A 337 -19.50 20.15 -7.82
N ASP A 338 -20.42 21.11 -7.70
CA ASP A 338 -20.83 21.67 -6.41
C ASP A 338 -21.51 20.61 -5.54
N PHE A 339 -22.25 19.67 -6.13
CA PHE A 339 -22.82 18.53 -5.41
C PHE A 339 -21.73 17.63 -4.82
N ARG A 340 -20.71 17.27 -5.63
CA ARG A 340 -19.58 16.48 -5.14
C ARG A 340 -18.78 17.21 -4.07
N GLN A 341 -18.53 18.51 -4.24
CA GLN A 341 -17.89 19.33 -3.22
C GLN A 341 -18.71 19.39 -1.92
N ALA A 342 -20.04 19.48 -2.02
CA ALA A 342 -20.91 19.44 -0.86
C ALA A 342 -20.77 18.12 -0.07
N LEU A 343 -20.72 16.97 -0.76
CA LEU A 343 -20.45 15.69 -0.12
C LEU A 343 -19.07 15.67 0.56
N ASN A 344 -18.06 16.23 -0.11
CA ASN A 344 -16.68 16.25 0.37
C ASN A 344 -16.51 17.11 1.64
N PHE A 345 -17.14 18.29 1.68
CA PHE A 345 -17.19 19.17 2.85
C PHE A 345 -18.11 18.64 3.96
N ALA A 346 -19.14 17.86 3.62
CA ALA A 346 -20.04 17.24 4.59
C ALA A 346 -19.45 15.97 5.23
N PHE A 347 -18.29 15.49 4.77
CA PHE A 347 -17.65 14.28 5.27
C PHE A 347 -16.75 14.56 6.48
N GLU A 348 -17.22 14.21 7.68
CA GLU A 348 -16.45 14.23 8.93
C GLU A 348 -15.52 13.01 9.02
N ARG A 349 -14.28 13.18 8.53
CA ARG A 349 -13.25 12.15 8.43
C ARG A 349 -12.73 11.71 9.79
N THR A 350 -12.71 12.61 10.77
CA THR A 350 -12.32 12.26 12.14
C THR A 350 -13.29 11.22 12.73
N SER A 351 -14.60 11.44 12.61
CA SER A 351 -15.63 10.48 13.05
C SER A 351 -15.55 9.16 12.29
N TYR A 352 -15.28 9.21 10.98
CA TYR A 352 -15.05 8.03 10.16
C TYR A 352 -13.83 7.23 10.63
N SER A 353 -12.68 7.88 10.83
CA SER A 353 -11.46 7.24 11.33
C SER A 353 -11.64 6.64 12.73
N ALA A 354 -12.43 7.30 13.59
CA ALA A 354 -12.70 6.85 14.96
C ALA A 354 -13.37 5.47 15.03
N GLN A 355 -14.07 5.04 13.98
CA GLN A 355 -14.75 3.74 13.93
C GLN A 355 -13.80 2.54 14.05
N ILE A 356 -12.51 2.73 13.74
CA ILE A 356 -11.48 1.68 13.87
C ILE A 356 -10.28 2.12 14.71
N ASN A 357 -9.98 3.42 14.78
CA ASN A 357 -8.80 3.94 15.48
C ASN A 357 -9.12 4.56 16.85
N GLY A 358 -10.40 4.62 17.24
CA GLY A 358 -10.84 5.32 18.46
C GLY A 358 -10.66 6.84 18.37
N LYS A 359 -11.15 7.57 19.38
CA LYS A 359 -11.14 9.04 19.38
C LYS A 359 -9.72 9.63 19.36
N GLU A 360 -8.80 9.04 20.12
CA GLU A 360 -7.42 9.54 20.22
C GLU A 360 -6.60 9.28 18.95
N GLY A 361 -6.78 8.10 18.32
CA GLY A 361 -6.09 7.75 17.09
C GLY A 361 -6.71 8.32 15.83
N ALA A 362 -7.98 8.72 15.88
CA ALA A 362 -8.73 9.15 14.72
C ALA A 362 -8.05 10.25 13.90
N PRO A 363 -7.63 11.39 14.51
CA PRO A 363 -7.03 12.48 13.75
C PRO A 363 -5.75 12.04 13.02
N LEU A 364 -4.92 11.21 13.66
CA LEU A 364 -3.62 10.77 13.14
C LEU A 364 -3.71 10.06 11.79
N ALA A 365 -4.84 9.41 11.50
CA ALA A 365 -5.04 8.71 10.25
C ALA A 365 -5.71 9.57 9.18
N VAL A 366 -6.33 10.71 9.54
CA VAL A 366 -7.02 11.57 8.57
C VAL A 366 -6.05 12.07 7.52
N ARG A 367 -6.45 11.94 6.25
CA ARG A 367 -5.74 12.44 5.08
C ARG A 367 -6.69 13.24 4.20
N ASN A 368 -6.24 14.43 3.82
CA ASN A 368 -7.04 15.40 3.06
C ASN A 368 -6.71 15.45 1.56
N LEU A 369 -5.60 14.84 1.13
CA LEU A 369 -5.16 14.83 -0.26
C LEU A 369 -4.99 13.39 -0.78
N PHE A 370 -4.96 13.23 -2.10
CA PHE A 370 -4.70 11.93 -2.71
C PHE A 370 -3.21 11.57 -2.58
N VAL A 371 -2.33 12.47 -3.02
CA VAL A 371 -0.90 12.43 -2.69
C VAL A 371 -0.71 12.81 -1.22
N LYS A 372 0.09 12.05 -0.48
CA LYS A 372 0.43 12.38 0.91
C LYS A 372 1.10 13.78 0.98
N PRO A 373 0.68 14.71 1.86
CA PRO A 373 1.21 16.07 1.90
C PRO A 373 2.74 16.17 2.04
N GLY A 374 3.34 15.29 2.85
CA GLY A 374 4.80 15.21 3.06
C GLY A 374 5.50 14.14 2.21
N PHE A 375 4.93 13.73 1.07
CA PHE A 375 5.50 12.69 0.21
C PHE A 375 6.83 13.15 -0.43
N VAL A 376 6.80 14.35 -1.02
CA VAL A 376 7.96 15.05 -1.60
C VAL A 376 7.98 16.51 -1.14
N SER A 377 9.06 17.23 -1.46
CA SER A 377 9.20 18.65 -1.11
C SER A 377 9.90 19.42 -2.24
N ALA A 378 9.55 20.70 -2.39
CA ALA A 378 10.23 21.63 -3.28
C ALA A 378 10.88 22.74 -2.44
N GLY A 379 12.20 22.69 -2.28
CA GLY A 379 12.90 23.50 -1.28
C GLY A 379 12.39 23.21 0.14
N GLU A 380 11.93 24.25 0.85
CA GLU A 380 11.39 24.13 2.21
C GLU A 380 9.89 23.80 2.25
N LYS A 381 9.19 23.81 1.10
CA LYS A 381 7.75 23.58 1.01
C LYS A 381 7.45 22.10 0.80
N THR A 382 6.55 21.54 1.61
CA THR A 382 6.02 20.21 1.37
C THR A 382 5.08 20.21 0.16
N PHE A 383 4.80 19.05 -0.43
CA PHE A 383 3.81 18.95 -1.51
C PHE A 383 2.44 19.50 -1.09
N GLY A 384 2.02 19.31 0.17
CA GLY A 384 0.79 19.88 0.71
C GLY A 384 0.79 21.42 0.76
N ASP A 385 1.93 22.05 1.04
CA ASP A 385 2.07 23.51 1.00
C ASP A 385 1.90 24.04 -0.44
N LEU A 386 2.51 23.35 -1.41
CA LEU A 386 2.36 23.68 -2.82
C LEU A 386 0.90 23.58 -3.27
N VAL A 387 0.19 22.52 -2.85
CA VAL A 387 -1.22 22.33 -3.19
C VAL A 387 -2.09 23.44 -2.58
N THR A 388 -1.84 23.82 -1.32
CA THR A 388 -2.51 24.95 -0.65
C THR A 388 -2.38 26.24 -1.46
N GLU A 389 -1.20 26.51 -2.02
CA GLU A 389 -0.97 27.69 -2.87
C GLU A 389 -1.73 27.61 -4.20
N LYS A 390 -1.76 26.44 -4.85
CA LYS A 390 -2.44 26.28 -6.16
C LYS A 390 -3.97 26.32 -6.02
N ILE A 391 -4.52 25.66 -5.00
CA ILE A 391 -5.98 25.53 -4.86
C ILE A 391 -6.67 26.84 -4.46
N ALA A 392 -5.93 27.77 -3.84
CA ALA A 392 -6.43 29.11 -3.51
C ALA A 392 -6.94 29.90 -4.73
N ALA A 393 -6.53 29.53 -5.95
CA ALA A 393 -6.99 30.15 -7.19
C ALA A 393 -8.38 29.68 -7.66
N TYR A 394 -8.94 28.61 -7.09
CA TYR A 394 -10.20 28.02 -7.57
C TYR A 394 -11.45 28.72 -7.02
N GLY A 395 -11.43 29.14 -5.76
CA GLY A 395 -12.61 29.74 -5.14
C GLY A 395 -12.49 29.97 -3.64
N ASP A 396 -13.45 30.74 -3.11
CA ASP A 396 -13.51 31.14 -1.70
C ASP A 396 -13.82 29.95 -0.77
N GLU A 397 -14.45 28.90 -1.30
CA GLU A 397 -14.68 27.63 -0.63
C GLU A 397 -13.37 26.96 -0.16
N TRP A 398 -12.23 27.26 -0.77
CA TRP A 398 -10.92 26.72 -0.38
C TRP A 398 -10.18 27.56 0.65
N LYS A 399 -10.67 28.77 0.99
CA LYS A 399 -10.05 29.62 2.02
C LYS A 399 -10.03 28.88 3.37
N ASN A 400 -8.87 28.93 4.04
CA ASN A 400 -8.63 28.33 5.36
C ASN A 400 -8.81 26.80 5.42
N VAL A 401 -8.80 26.09 4.28
CA VAL A 401 -8.70 24.63 4.28
C VAL A 401 -7.26 24.24 4.58
N ASN A 402 -7.05 23.38 5.56
CA ASN A 402 -5.74 22.86 5.90
C ASN A 402 -5.58 21.44 5.36
N PHE A 403 -4.64 21.23 4.45
CA PHE A 403 -4.42 19.94 3.80
C PHE A 403 -3.44 19.01 4.53
N ALA A 404 -2.84 19.44 5.63
CA ALA A 404 -1.95 18.58 6.41
C ALA A 404 -2.66 17.30 6.89
N ASP A 405 -1.94 16.17 6.87
CA ASP A 405 -2.37 14.92 7.52
C ASP A 405 -2.50 15.15 9.04
N GLY A 406 -3.29 14.31 9.73
CA GLY A 406 -3.41 14.39 11.19
C GLY A 406 -4.55 15.29 11.68
N GLN A 407 -5.31 15.89 10.77
CA GLN A 407 -6.41 16.80 11.06
C GLN A 407 -7.43 16.83 9.92
N ASP A 408 -8.68 17.14 10.25
CA ASP A 408 -9.80 17.15 9.31
C ASP A 408 -10.05 18.56 8.77
N GLY A 409 -9.23 18.96 7.79
CA GLY A 409 -9.31 20.31 7.23
C GLY A 409 -10.37 20.45 6.15
N LEU A 410 -10.85 19.33 5.59
CA LEU A 410 -11.90 19.32 4.56
C LEU A 410 -13.30 19.35 5.16
N PHE A 411 -13.56 18.80 6.34
CA PHE A 411 -14.90 18.88 6.93
C PHE A 411 -15.29 20.33 7.26
N ASN A 412 -16.38 20.81 6.69
CA ASN A 412 -16.96 22.10 7.00
C ASN A 412 -18.44 22.15 6.63
N ALA A 413 -19.32 22.12 7.64
CA ALA A 413 -20.76 22.05 7.43
C ALA A 413 -21.34 23.29 6.70
N ASP A 414 -20.76 24.48 6.92
CA ASP A 414 -21.25 25.70 6.28
C ASP A 414 -20.88 25.75 4.79
N LYS A 415 -19.64 25.38 4.46
CA LYS A 415 -19.20 25.23 3.06
C LYS A 415 -19.99 24.13 2.36
N ALA A 416 -20.22 23.00 3.02
CA ALA A 416 -21.04 21.92 2.48
C ALA A 416 -22.45 22.39 2.10
N LYS A 417 -23.12 23.12 3.00
CA LYS A 417 -24.45 23.69 2.74
C LYS A 417 -24.43 24.76 1.65
N ALA A 418 -23.38 25.58 1.59
CA ALA A 418 -23.23 26.60 0.56
C ALA A 418 -23.07 25.98 -0.83
N GLU A 419 -22.19 25.00 -0.99
CA GLU A 419 -22.02 24.27 -2.27
C GLU A 419 -23.28 23.48 -2.62
N PHE A 420 -23.92 22.84 -1.63
CA PHE A 420 -25.17 22.15 -1.87
C PHE A 420 -26.29 23.08 -2.36
N ALA A 421 -26.38 24.31 -1.84
CA ALA A 421 -27.37 25.29 -2.31
C ALA A 421 -27.15 25.70 -3.78
N LYS A 422 -25.88 25.88 -4.20
CA LYS A 422 -25.54 26.11 -5.61
C LYS A 422 -25.94 24.90 -6.47
N ALA A 423 -25.53 23.71 -6.05
CA ALA A 423 -25.83 22.45 -6.72
C ALA A 423 -27.33 22.24 -6.87
N LYS A 424 -28.09 22.37 -5.78
CA LYS A 424 -29.54 22.16 -5.76
C LYS A 424 -30.25 23.09 -6.73
N THR A 425 -29.89 24.37 -6.75
CA THR A 425 -30.47 25.35 -7.67
C THR A 425 -30.23 24.96 -9.14
N ALA A 426 -29.00 24.58 -9.49
CA ALA A 426 -28.65 24.15 -10.85
C ALA A 426 -29.35 22.84 -11.24
N LEU A 427 -29.36 21.85 -10.34
CA LEU A 427 -29.93 20.53 -10.56
C LEU A 427 -31.47 20.58 -10.69
N GLU A 428 -32.16 21.37 -9.86
CA GLU A 428 -33.61 21.58 -9.99
C GLU A 428 -33.98 22.19 -11.34
N ALA A 429 -33.15 23.11 -11.86
CA ALA A 429 -33.33 23.68 -13.20
C ALA A 429 -33.14 22.63 -14.33
N GLU A 430 -32.37 21.58 -14.08
CA GLU A 430 -32.21 20.43 -14.97
C GLU A 430 -33.25 19.31 -14.74
N GLY A 431 -34.24 19.56 -13.89
CA GLY A 431 -35.34 18.66 -13.57
C GLY A 431 -35.01 17.55 -12.58
N VAL A 432 -33.88 17.63 -11.88
CA VAL A 432 -33.46 16.65 -10.87
C VAL A 432 -34.43 16.64 -9.69
N LYS A 433 -34.73 15.44 -9.19
CA LYS A 433 -35.58 15.25 -8.01
C LYS A 433 -34.74 14.88 -6.79
N PHE A 434 -35.10 15.49 -5.67
CA PHE A 434 -34.54 15.20 -4.36
C PHE A 434 -35.55 14.36 -3.54
N PRO A 435 -35.09 13.47 -2.64
CA PRO A 435 -33.69 13.26 -2.27
C PRO A 435 -32.86 12.51 -3.33
N ILE A 436 -31.56 12.78 -3.37
CA ILE A 436 -30.59 12.01 -4.15
C ILE A 436 -30.14 10.82 -3.30
N HIS A 437 -30.44 9.62 -3.79
CA HIS A 437 -30.03 8.36 -3.18
C HIS A 437 -28.65 7.94 -3.70
N LEU A 438 -27.68 7.70 -2.82
CA LEU A 438 -26.32 7.29 -3.16
C LEU A 438 -26.05 5.89 -2.59
N ASP A 439 -25.97 4.89 -3.48
CA ASP A 439 -25.67 3.51 -3.11
C ASP A 439 -24.17 3.30 -2.88
N ILE A 440 -23.84 2.72 -1.73
CA ILE A 440 -22.46 2.34 -1.36
C ILE A 440 -22.44 0.86 -0.98
N PRO A 441 -21.85 -0.02 -1.81
CA PRO A 441 -21.74 -1.42 -1.48
C PRO A 441 -20.63 -1.67 -0.46
N VAL A 442 -20.88 -2.61 0.46
CA VAL A 442 -19.93 -3.04 1.49
C VAL A 442 -20.02 -4.54 1.70
N ASP A 443 -18.90 -5.16 2.08
CA ASP A 443 -18.86 -6.55 2.51
C ASP A 443 -19.59 -6.66 3.84
N GLN A 444 -20.69 -7.41 3.86
CA GLN A 444 -21.54 -7.62 5.03
C GLN A 444 -20.80 -8.20 6.25
N THR A 445 -19.63 -8.82 6.04
CA THR A 445 -18.80 -9.38 7.12
C THR A 445 -17.76 -8.38 7.64
N ASN A 446 -17.47 -7.31 6.91
CA ASN A 446 -16.47 -6.31 7.28
C ASN A 446 -17.08 -5.21 8.18
N LYS A 447 -17.26 -5.54 9.47
CA LYS A 447 -17.83 -4.63 10.48
C LYS A 447 -17.13 -3.26 10.53
N GLY A 448 -15.81 -3.23 10.34
CA GLY A 448 -15.02 -2.00 10.36
C GLY A 448 -15.31 -1.08 9.16
N LEU A 449 -15.52 -1.64 7.96
CA LEU A 449 -15.95 -0.85 6.80
C LEU A 449 -17.41 -0.41 6.96
N ILE A 450 -18.30 -1.28 7.43
CA ILE A 450 -19.72 -0.95 7.65
C ILE A 450 -19.85 0.23 8.61
N ALA A 451 -19.20 0.18 9.78
CA ALA A 451 -19.23 1.27 10.77
C ALA A 451 -18.71 2.59 10.19
N ARG A 452 -17.65 2.54 9.38
CA ARG A 452 -17.09 3.70 8.69
C ARG A 452 -18.07 4.31 7.68
N ILE A 453 -18.69 3.50 6.83
CA ILE A 453 -19.69 3.99 5.87
C ILE A 453 -20.95 4.50 6.60
N GLN A 454 -21.36 3.89 7.71
CA GLN A 454 -22.42 4.43 8.58
C GLN A 454 -22.05 5.80 9.16
N SER A 455 -20.80 6.01 9.56
CA SER A 455 -20.31 7.33 10.00
C SER A 455 -20.34 8.36 8.87
N PHE A 456 -19.96 7.98 7.64
CA PHE A 456 -20.08 8.84 6.46
C PHE A 456 -21.54 9.21 6.19
N LYS A 457 -22.43 8.22 6.19
CA LYS A 457 -23.89 8.41 6.08
C LYS A 457 -24.40 9.43 7.09
N GLN A 458 -24.13 9.21 8.38
CA GLN A 458 -24.57 10.10 9.45
C GLN A 458 -24.07 11.53 9.22
N SER A 459 -22.80 11.69 8.85
CA SER A 459 -22.19 13.00 8.60
C SER A 459 -22.89 13.76 7.47
N VAL A 460 -23.05 13.11 6.31
CA VAL A 460 -23.67 13.72 5.12
C VAL A 460 -25.14 14.05 5.37
N GLU A 461 -25.91 13.12 5.92
CA GLU A 461 -27.35 13.28 6.15
C GLU A 461 -27.64 14.32 7.23
N THR A 462 -26.78 14.45 8.24
CA THR A 462 -26.92 15.50 9.26
C THR A 462 -26.64 16.88 8.68
N VAL A 463 -25.61 17.01 7.84
CA VAL A 463 -25.17 18.31 7.32
C VAL A 463 -26.05 18.79 6.18
N LEU A 464 -26.40 17.92 5.24
CA LEU A 464 -27.16 18.25 4.03
C LEU A 464 -28.67 18.00 4.18
N GLY A 465 -29.09 17.18 5.14
CA GLY A 465 -30.48 16.82 5.39
C GLY A 465 -30.96 15.63 4.55
N GLU A 466 -31.64 14.67 5.17
CA GLU A 466 -32.17 13.46 4.52
C GLU A 466 -33.20 13.75 3.41
N GLY A 467 -33.91 14.89 3.49
CA GLY A 467 -34.80 15.35 2.40
C GLY A 467 -34.05 15.78 1.14
N ASN A 468 -32.73 15.86 1.19
CA ASN A 468 -31.86 16.26 0.09
C ASN A 468 -30.94 15.12 -0.34
N VAL A 469 -30.22 14.47 0.58
CA VAL A 469 -29.28 13.39 0.24
C VAL A 469 -29.50 12.24 1.19
N VAL A 470 -29.58 11.03 0.63
CA VAL A 470 -29.70 9.77 1.39
C VAL A 470 -28.56 8.85 0.96
N ILE A 471 -27.80 8.34 1.94
CA ILE A 471 -26.76 7.34 1.71
C ILE A 471 -27.34 5.95 1.97
N ASP A 472 -27.35 5.11 0.95
CA ASP A 472 -27.89 3.76 0.96
C ASP A 472 -26.76 2.73 1.04
N ILE A 473 -26.64 2.02 2.16
CA ILE A 473 -25.57 1.04 2.36
C ILE A 473 -26.03 -0.32 1.84
N GLN A 474 -25.42 -0.80 0.76
CA GLN A 474 -25.72 -2.10 0.14
C GLN A 474 -24.81 -3.19 0.73
N GLN A 475 -25.28 -3.88 1.77
CA GLN A 475 -24.52 -4.99 2.39
C GLN A 475 -24.67 -6.27 1.55
N ILE A 476 -23.57 -6.74 0.98
CA ILE A 476 -23.51 -7.89 0.06
C ILE A 476 -22.37 -8.83 0.44
N SER A 477 -22.27 -10.01 -0.21
CA SER A 477 -21.14 -10.91 0.05
C SER A 477 -19.82 -10.31 -0.48
N LYS A 478 -18.69 -10.76 0.08
CA LYS A 478 -17.35 -10.31 -0.34
C LYS A 478 -17.09 -10.55 -1.83
N ASP A 479 -17.48 -11.71 -2.34
CA ASP A 479 -17.27 -12.06 -3.75
C ASP A 479 -18.13 -11.18 -4.66
N GLU A 480 -19.38 -10.92 -4.29
CA GLU A 480 -20.25 -9.99 -5.02
C GLU A 480 -19.70 -8.57 -5.00
N LEU A 481 -19.20 -8.09 -3.84
CA LEU A 481 -18.56 -6.78 -3.74
C LEU A 481 -17.37 -6.67 -4.68
N HIS A 482 -16.46 -7.63 -4.66
CA HIS A 482 -15.31 -7.60 -5.55
C HIS A 482 -15.72 -7.60 -7.02
N ASN A 483 -16.71 -8.42 -7.41
CA ASN A 483 -17.16 -8.53 -8.80
C ASN A 483 -17.84 -7.26 -9.35
N ILE A 484 -18.35 -6.38 -8.48
CA ILE A 484 -18.92 -5.08 -8.89
C ILE A 484 -18.01 -3.89 -8.57
N THR A 485 -16.79 -4.16 -8.10
CA THR A 485 -15.77 -3.14 -7.79
C THR A 485 -14.42 -3.60 -8.37
N TYR A 486 -13.47 -3.98 -7.51
CA TYR A 486 -12.08 -4.27 -7.85
C TYR A 486 -11.86 -5.33 -8.95
N TYR A 487 -12.78 -6.29 -9.10
CA TYR A 487 -12.73 -7.33 -10.14
C TYR A 487 -13.82 -7.17 -11.21
N ALA A 488 -14.42 -5.98 -11.32
CA ALA A 488 -15.37 -5.68 -12.38
C ALA A 488 -14.72 -5.88 -13.75
N ALA A 489 -15.38 -6.64 -14.62
CA ALA A 489 -14.84 -7.01 -15.92
C ALA A 489 -14.82 -5.85 -16.94
N ASN A 490 -15.61 -4.80 -16.69
CA ASN A 490 -15.73 -3.58 -17.51
C ASN A 490 -16.52 -2.53 -16.71
N ALA A 491 -16.61 -1.29 -17.23
CA ALA A 491 -17.32 -0.19 -16.59
C ALA A 491 -18.81 -0.48 -16.32
N ALA A 492 -19.47 -1.29 -17.14
CA ALA A 492 -20.89 -1.60 -16.92
C ALA A 492 -21.14 -2.49 -15.70
N ALA A 493 -20.11 -3.23 -15.26
CA ALA A 493 -20.15 -4.06 -14.06
C ALA A 493 -19.86 -3.26 -12.76
N GLU A 494 -19.35 -2.03 -12.87
CA GLU A 494 -19.16 -1.12 -11.73
C GLU A 494 -20.53 -0.59 -11.24
N ASP A 495 -21.14 -1.31 -10.30
CA ASP A 495 -22.53 -1.10 -9.85
C ASP A 495 -22.62 -0.44 -8.48
N TRP A 496 -22.29 0.85 -8.43
CA TRP A 496 -22.26 1.69 -7.22
C TRP A 496 -22.28 3.17 -7.59
N ASP A 497 -22.75 4.04 -6.69
CA ASP A 497 -22.63 5.50 -6.85
C ASP A 497 -21.35 6.02 -6.21
N LEU A 498 -21.06 5.55 -4.99
CA LEU A 498 -19.79 5.76 -4.31
C LEU A 498 -19.22 4.41 -3.89
N SER A 499 -17.90 4.25 -3.98
CA SER A 499 -17.22 3.01 -3.59
C SER A 499 -16.11 3.30 -2.60
N GLY A 500 -16.12 2.57 -1.47
CA GLY A 500 -14.99 2.55 -0.53
C GLY A 500 -13.94 1.49 -0.84
N ALA A 501 -14.06 0.79 -1.98
CA ALA A 501 -13.13 -0.24 -2.43
C ALA A 501 -11.96 0.34 -3.25
N VAL A 502 -11.64 1.62 -3.04
CA VAL A 502 -10.56 2.33 -3.74
C VAL A 502 -9.52 2.84 -2.75
N GLY A 503 -8.27 2.70 -3.14
CA GLY A 503 -7.13 3.14 -2.37
C GLY A 503 -5.84 2.88 -3.13
N TRP A 504 -4.81 3.65 -2.80
CA TRP A 504 -3.54 3.57 -3.49
C TRP A 504 -2.39 3.61 -2.51
N SER A 505 -1.38 2.77 -2.75
CA SER A 505 -0.07 2.90 -2.13
C SER A 505 0.94 3.15 -3.25
N PRO A 506 1.84 4.13 -3.09
CA PRO A 506 2.75 4.53 -4.16
C PRO A 506 3.76 3.43 -4.50
N ASP A 507 4.03 3.24 -5.78
CA ASP A 507 4.99 2.26 -6.28
C ASP A 507 6.41 2.83 -6.37
N TYR A 508 6.55 4.15 -6.56
CA TYR A 508 7.82 4.86 -6.70
C TYR A 508 7.76 6.30 -6.13
N GLU A 509 8.91 6.95 -5.93
CA GLU A 509 9.04 8.22 -5.20
C GLU A 509 8.82 9.46 -6.10
N ASP A 510 7.64 9.60 -6.69
CA ASP A 510 7.21 10.80 -7.45
C ASP A 510 5.68 10.98 -7.35
N PRO A 511 5.13 12.21 -7.25
CA PRO A 511 3.69 12.41 -7.17
C PRO A 511 2.88 11.74 -8.30
N SER A 512 3.50 11.52 -9.46
CA SER A 512 2.89 10.82 -10.58
C SER A 512 2.45 9.40 -10.24
N THR A 513 3.08 8.73 -9.26
CA THR A 513 2.65 7.39 -8.81
C THR A 513 1.21 7.38 -8.32
N TYR A 514 0.73 8.50 -7.76
CA TYR A 514 -0.68 8.66 -7.40
C TYR A 514 -1.46 9.21 -8.59
N LEU A 515 -0.99 10.31 -9.18
CA LEU A 515 -1.82 11.12 -10.07
C LEU A 515 -2.02 10.50 -11.46
N ASP A 516 -1.03 9.77 -11.98
CA ASP A 516 -1.10 9.18 -13.33
C ASP A 516 -2.18 8.09 -13.42
N ILE A 517 -2.52 7.44 -12.31
CA ILE A 517 -3.51 6.34 -12.30
C ILE A 517 -4.92 6.86 -12.63
N LEU A 518 -5.20 8.13 -12.37
CA LEU A 518 -6.51 8.74 -12.61
C LEU A 518 -6.62 9.38 -14.00
N LYS A 519 -5.59 9.28 -14.85
CA LYS A 519 -5.64 9.79 -16.22
C LYS A 519 -6.68 9.06 -17.04
N THR A 520 -7.34 9.76 -17.96
CA THR A 520 -8.40 9.15 -18.81
C THR A 520 -7.89 8.03 -19.72
N THR A 521 -6.58 7.96 -19.96
CA THR A 521 -5.92 6.89 -20.72
C THR A 521 -5.72 5.59 -19.93
N ASN A 522 -5.90 5.62 -18.61
CA ASN A 522 -5.76 4.45 -17.73
C ASN A 522 -7.12 3.80 -17.43
N SER A 523 -7.70 3.16 -18.43
CA SER A 523 -9.06 2.60 -18.35
C SER A 523 -9.27 1.65 -17.15
N GLU A 524 -8.27 0.87 -16.75
CA GLU A 524 -8.41 -0.06 -15.63
C GLU A 524 -8.64 0.67 -14.31
N GLN A 525 -7.90 1.76 -14.09
CA GLN A 525 -7.99 2.55 -12.88
C GLN A 525 -9.19 3.51 -12.93
N THR A 526 -9.50 4.12 -14.07
CA THR A 526 -10.70 4.99 -14.18
C THR A 526 -11.99 4.20 -14.02
N LYS A 527 -12.03 2.94 -14.48
CA LYS A 527 -13.12 2.00 -14.22
C LYS A 527 -13.31 1.81 -12.72
N THR A 528 -12.22 1.44 -12.02
CA THR A 528 -12.25 1.14 -10.58
C THR A 528 -12.56 2.37 -9.72
N TYR A 529 -12.03 3.55 -10.07
CA TYR A 529 -12.16 4.76 -9.26
C TYR A 529 -13.38 5.62 -9.60
N MET A 530 -13.84 5.59 -10.86
CA MET A 530 -14.85 6.51 -11.38
C MET A 530 -15.93 5.84 -12.25
N GLY A 531 -15.90 4.50 -12.38
CA GLY A 531 -16.94 3.72 -13.06
C GLY A 531 -17.03 3.92 -14.57
N TYR A 532 -15.94 4.32 -15.24
CA TYR A 532 -15.92 4.52 -16.68
C TYR A 532 -14.63 4.03 -17.35
N GLU A 533 -14.73 3.72 -18.65
CA GLU A 533 -13.60 3.34 -19.50
C GLU A 533 -13.52 4.23 -20.74
N GLY A 534 -12.31 4.41 -21.27
CA GLY A 534 -12.05 5.12 -22.52
C GLY A 534 -11.86 6.63 -22.36
N ALA A 535 -10.83 7.16 -23.01
CA ALA A 535 -10.43 8.58 -22.92
C ALA A 535 -11.48 9.56 -23.49
N ASP A 536 -12.36 9.10 -24.38
CA ASP A 536 -13.42 9.91 -24.99
C ASP A 536 -14.78 9.77 -24.29
N ASN A 537 -14.82 9.20 -23.08
CA ASN A 537 -16.06 9.07 -22.31
C ASN A 537 -16.72 10.45 -22.07
N ALA A 538 -18.03 10.53 -22.32
CA ALA A 538 -18.78 11.79 -22.26
C ALA A 538 -18.88 12.34 -20.82
N ALA A 539 -19.07 11.48 -19.83
CA ALA A 539 -19.09 11.88 -18.42
C ALA A 539 -17.71 12.40 -17.99
N ALA A 540 -16.63 11.73 -18.38
CA ALA A 540 -15.26 12.16 -18.12
C ALA A 540 -14.96 13.55 -18.73
N ALA A 541 -15.43 13.80 -19.95
CA ALA A 541 -15.32 15.11 -20.58
C ALA A 541 -16.16 16.18 -19.84
N GLN A 542 -17.38 15.85 -19.42
CA GLN A 542 -18.28 16.75 -18.69
C GLN A 542 -17.70 17.19 -17.34
N VAL A 543 -17.04 16.28 -16.62
CA VAL A 543 -16.40 16.60 -15.32
C VAL A 543 -15.00 17.22 -15.50
N GLY A 544 -14.53 17.40 -16.73
CA GLY A 544 -13.32 18.17 -17.05
C GLY A 544 -12.00 17.39 -16.97
N LEU A 545 -12.02 16.05 -16.99
CA LEU A 545 -10.79 15.24 -16.84
C LEU A 545 -9.74 15.46 -17.94
N LYS A 546 -10.13 16.04 -19.09
CA LYS A 546 -9.15 16.46 -20.12
C LYS A 546 -8.18 17.55 -19.62
N GLU A 547 -8.63 18.45 -18.73
CA GLU A 547 -7.73 19.43 -18.11
C GLU A 547 -6.83 18.76 -17.07
N TYR A 548 -7.34 17.78 -16.33
CA TYR A 548 -6.53 16.98 -15.41
C TYR A 548 -5.39 16.26 -16.14
N ASP A 549 -5.71 15.54 -17.22
CA ASP A 549 -4.72 14.85 -18.05
C ASP A 549 -3.63 15.81 -18.54
N LYS A 550 -4.03 16.99 -19.01
CA LYS A 550 -3.12 18.03 -19.47
C LYS A 550 -2.19 18.51 -18.35
N LEU A 551 -2.72 18.80 -17.15
CA LEU A 551 -1.91 19.22 -16.00
C LEU A 551 -0.89 18.15 -15.60
N VAL A 552 -1.31 16.89 -15.57
CA VAL A 552 -0.45 15.75 -15.29
C VAL A 552 0.63 15.60 -16.37
N ASP A 553 0.29 15.71 -17.65
CA ASP A 553 1.24 15.62 -18.77
C ASP A 553 2.23 16.78 -18.80
N GLU A 554 1.80 17.99 -18.46
CA GLU A 554 2.68 19.17 -18.35
C GLU A 554 3.67 19.03 -17.19
N ALA A 555 3.24 18.43 -16.07
CA ALA A 555 4.13 18.08 -14.97
C ALA A 555 5.11 16.98 -15.38
N ALA A 556 4.63 15.93 -16.06
CA ALA A 556 5.45 14.80 -16.51
C ALA A 556 6.57 15.20 -17.49
N LYS A 557 6.36 16.25 -18.30
CA LYS A 557 7.37 16.81 -19.22
C LYS A 557 8.54 17.49 -18.51
N GLU A 558 8.38 17.90 -17.25
CA GLU A 558 9.48 18.46 -16.46
C GLU A 558 10.30 17.31 -15.86
N THR A 559 11.51 17.14 -16.37
CA THR A 559 12.43 16.07 -15.94
C THR A 559 13.77 16.61 -15.41
N ASN A 560 14.00 17.93 -15.48
CA ASN A 560 15.29 18.53 -15.15
C ASN A 560 15.26 19.22 -13.78
N ASP A 561 14.14 19.87 -13.42
CA ASP A 561 13.96 20.54 -12.14
C ASP A 561 12.81 19.92 -11.33
N LEU A 562 13.16 19.17 -10.29
CA LEU A 562 12.20 18.50 -9.42
C LEU A 562 11.30 19.49 -8.66
N ASN A 563 11.79 20.69 -8.32
CA ASN A 563 10.96 21.68 -7.65
C ASN A 563 9.82 22.13 -8.58
N VAL A 564 10.16 22.47 -9.83
CA VAL A 564 9.18 22.87 -10.85
C VAL A 564 8.23 21.71 -11.18
N ARG A 565 8.75 20.48 -11.26
CA ARG A 565 7.94 19.27 -11.47
C ARG A 565 6.89 19.12 -10.37
N TYR A 566 7.30 19.22 -9.10
CA TYR A 566 6.39 19.06 -7.97
C TYR A 566 5.38 20.21 -7.86
N GLU A 567 5.77 21.45 -8.22
CA GLU A 567 4.82 22.57 -8.32
C GLU A 567 3.73 22.33 -9.38
N LYS A 568 4.09 21.72 -10.52
CA LYS A 568 3.13 21.38 -11.57
C LYS A 568 2.21 20.23 -11.16
N TYR A 569 2.74 19.17 -10.52
CA TYR A 569 1.90 18.11 -9.96
C TYR A 569 0.99 18.62 -8.84
N ALA A 570 1.42 19.60 -8.05
CA ALA A 570 0.57 20.24 -7.05
C ALA A 570 -0.63 20.93 -7.69
N ALA A 571 -0.50 21.47 -8.91
CA ALA A 571 -1.64 22.01 -9.65
C ALA A 571 -2.62 20.91 -10.09
N ALA A 572 -2.13 19.75 -10.54
CA ALA A 572 -2.96 18.60 -10.85
C ALA A 572 -3.70 18.05 -9.60
N GLN A 573 -3.02 17.94 -8.45
CA GLN A 573 -3.65 17.58 -7.17
C GLN A 573 -4.68 18.62 -6.72
N ALA A 574 -4.41 19.92 -6.89
CA ALA A 574 -5.37 20.98 -6.58
C ALA A 574 -6.64 20.85 -7.45
N TRP A 575 -6.48 20.58 -8.75
CA TRP A 575 -7.61 20.29 -9.64
C TRP A 575 -8.41 19.07 -9.16
N LEU A 576 -7.73 17.96 -8.82
CA LEU A 576 -8.41 16.74 -8.34
C LEU A 576 -9.21 17.02 -7.06
N THR A 577 -8.63 17.77 -6.14
CA THR A 577 -9.27 18.19 -4.89
C THR A 577 -10.49 19.08 -5.17
N ASP A 578 -10.37 20.06 -6.07
CA ASP A 578 -11.49 20.92 -6.48
C ASP A 578 -12.63 20.14 -7.15
N SER A 579 -12.28 19.19 -8.02
CA SER A 579 -13.26 18.36 -8.74
C SER A 579 -14.11 17.48 -7.82
N SER A 580 -13.58 17.12 -6.65
CA SER A 580 -14.17 16.16 -5.70
C SER A 580 -14.60 14.83 -6.35
N LEU A 581 -13.88 14.37 -7.38
CA LEU A 581 -14.09 13.06 -8.02
C LEU A 581 -13.59 11.88 -7.17
N PHE A 582 -12.74 12.18 -6.19
CA PHE A 582 -12.33 11.27 -5.13
C PHE A 582 -12.46 11.99 -3.79
N LEU A 583 -13.09 11.35 -2.82
CA LEU A 583 -13.26 11.87 -1.47
C LEU A 583 -12.22 11.20 -0.56
N PRO A 584 -11.08 11.85 -0.27
CA PRO A 584 -10.06 11.26 0.58
C PRO A 584 -10.61 11.07 2.00
N ALA A 585 -10.24 9.98 2.66
CA ALA A 585 -10.71 9.69 4.03
C ALA A 585 -9.55 9.61 5.02
N MET A 586 -8.66 8.63 4.83
CA MET A 586 -7.60 8.32 5.78
C MET A 586 -6.45 7.57 5.12
N SER A 587 -5.29 7.54 5.78
CA SER A 587 -4.20 6.66 5.35
C SER A 587 -4.64 5.19 5.40
N SER A 588 -4.24 4.41 4.39
CA SER A 588 -4.56 2.98 4.30
C SER A 588 -3.68 2.10 5.21
N SER A 589 -2.58 2.65 5.75
CA SER A 589 -1.67 1.95 6.65
C SER A 589 -1.10 2.88 7.74
N GLY A 590 -0.61 2.30 8.83
CA GLY A 590 -0.14 3.07 9.97
C GLY A 590 -1.25 3.82 10.71
N ALA A 591 -0.89 4.88 11.45
CA ALA A 591 -1.82 5.74 12.20
C ALA A 591 -2.86 5.00 13.05
N ALA A 592 -2.45 3.89 13.64
CA ALA A 592 -3.31 3.04 14.47
C ALA A 592 -2.62 2.75 15.81
N PRO A 593 -3.39 2.38 16.85
CA PRO A 593 -2.84 2.02 18.16
C PRO A 593 -2.22 0.62 18.13
N PHE A 594 -1.06 0.48 18.77
CA PHE A 594 -0.32 -0.78 18.86
C PHE A 594 0.26 -1.01 20.26
N ILE A 595 0.51 -2.29 20.55
CA ILE A 595 1.48 -2.75 21.54
C ILE A 595 2.51 -3.65 20.86
N SER A 596 3.73 -3.67 21.38
CA SER A 596 4.86 -4.25 20.65
C SER A 596 6.02 -4.70 21.55
N ARG A 597 6.74 -5.73 21.09
CA ARG A 597 8.07 -6.14 21.56
C ARG A 597 9.16 -5.90 20.51
N VAL A 598 8.83 -5.23 19.41
CA VAL A 598 9.77 -4.73 18.41
C VAL A 598 10.41 -3.45 18.92
N VAL A 599 11.74 -3.36 18.88
CA VAL A 599 12.48 -2.14 19.21
C VAL A 599 12.02 -1.02 18.26
N PRO A 600 11.54 0.12 18.76
CA PRO A 600 10.97 1.16 17.91
C PRO A 600 11.94 1.66 16.83
N PHE A 601 11.41 1.85 15.62
CA PHE A 601 12.14 2.42 14.47
C PHE A 601 13.38 1.64 14.01
N THR A 602 13.47 0.33 14.29
CA THR A 602 14.48 -0.53 13.66
C THR A 602 14.02 -1.13 12.33
N ALA A 603 12.72 -1.39 12.15
CA ALA A 603 12.18 -1.92 10.90
C ALA A 603 12.47 -1.00 9.70
N SER A 604 12.46 -1.57 8.49
CA SER A 604 12.52 -0.78 7.25
C SER A 604 11.40 0.26 7.23
N TYR A 605 11.70 1.47 6.80
CA TYR A 605 10.69 2.49 6.52
C TYR A 605 10.73 2.75 5.02
N SER A 606 9.58 2.70 4.35
CA SER A 606 9.52 3.09 2.94
C SER A 606 8.34 4.00 2.69
N GLN A 607 8.54 4.92 1.74
CA GLN A 607 7.45 5.69 1.16
C GLN A 607 6.85 5.00 -0.06
N SER A 608 7.53 4.06 -0.71
CA SER A 608 7.04 3.38 -1.93
C SER A 608 7.66 1.99 -2.14
N GLY A 609 7.18 1.24 -3.13
CA GLY A 609 7.73 -0.07 -3.50
C GLY A 609 7.29 -1.21 -2.57
N ASP A 610 7.86 -2.40 -2.77
CA ASP A 610 7.32 -3.63 -2.18
C ASP A 610 7.80 -3.94 -0.76
N LYS A 611 8.84 -3.25 -0.29
CA LYS A 611 9.53 -3.53 0.98
C LYS A 611 9.24 -2.49 2.06
N GLY A 612 7.95 -2.29 2.33
CA GLY A 612 7.46 -1.51 3.46
C GLY A 612 7.68 -2.17 4.83
N SER A 613 7.45 -1.41 5.90
CA SER A 613 7.61 -1.85 7.31
C SER A 613 6.70 -3.03 7.69
N ASP A 614 5.61 -3.22 6.96
CA ASP A 614 4.62 -4.27 7.14
C ASP A 614 4.97 -5.57 6.41
N VAL A 615 5.92 -5.52 5.47
CA VAL A 615 6.29 -6.65 4.61
C VAL A 615 7.74 -7.10 4.85
N TYR A 616 8.70 -6.20 5.10
CA TYR A 616 10.13 -6.52 5.12
C TYR A 616 10.73 -6.59 6.53
N PHE A 617 11.30 -7.75 6.90
CA PHE A 617 11.66 -8.05 8.30
C PHE A 617 13.15 -7.92 8.64
N LYS A 618 14.02 -7.63 7.66
CA LYS A 618 15.50 -7.63 7.80
C LYS A 618 15.97 -6.95 9.09
N TYR A 619 15.65 -5.67 9.25
CA TYR A 619 16.16 -4.82 10.33
C TYR A 619 15.36 -4.91 11.65
N ILE A 620 14.34 -5.78 11.73
CA ILE A 620 13.54 -5.90 12.95
C ILE A 620 14.41 -6.43 14.08
N GLN A 621 14.43 -5.71 15.21
CA GLN A 621 15.03 -6.14 16.46
C GLN A 621 13.92 -6.33 17.48
N LEU A 622 14.01 -7.38 18.29
CA LEU A 622 13.03 -7.64 19.35
C LEU A 622 13.65 -7.38 20.72
N GLN A 623 12.79 -7.15 21.70
CA GLN A 623 13.12 -6.98 23.11
C GLN A 623 12.12 -7.75 23.97
N ASP A 624 12.53 -8.19 25.17
CA ASP A 624 11.66 -8.96 26.06
C ASP A 624 10.49 -8.14 26.60
N LYS A 625 10.75 -6.86 26.89
CA LYS A 625 9.77 -5.95 27.49
C LYS A 625 8.88 -5.36 26.40
N VAL A 626 7.59 -5.25 26.72
CA VAL A 626 6.65 -4.48 25.90
C VAL A 626 7.12 -3.03 25.90
N VAL A 627 7.21 -2.44 24.70
CA VAL A 627 7.58 -1.04 24.48
C VAL A 627 6.61 -0.15 25.27
N THR A 628 7.13 0.79 26.04
CA THR A 628 6.29 1.81 26.67
C THR A 628 6.02 2.95 25.69
N LYS A 629 4.91 3.67 25.86
CA LYS A 629 4.58 4.87 25.10
C LYS A 629 5.71 5.92 25.20
N ALA A 630 6.29 6.09 26.39
CA ALA A 630 7.41 7.00 26.60
C ALA A 630 8.67 6.57 25.83
N ASP A 631 9.03 5.28 25.86
CA ASP A 631 10.16 4.77 25.08
C ASP A 631 9.94 4.96 23.58
N TYR A 632 8.71 4.72 23.10
CA TYR A 632 8.34 4.92 21.71
C TYR A 632 8.45 6.39 21.29
N GLU A 633 7.92 7.31 22.08
CA GLU A 633 7.98 8.75 21.80
C GLU A 633 9.42 9.27 21.79
N GLN A 634 10.23 8.86 22.76
CA GLN A 634 11.66 9.21 22.80
C GLN A 634 12.41 8.65 21.58
N ALA A 635 12.15 7.39 21.21
CA ALA A 635 12.75 6.77 20.03
C ALA A 635 12.30 7.48 18.75
N ARG A 636 11.04 7.95 18.69
CA ARG A 636 10.49 8.70 17.55
C ARG A 636 11.18 10.03 17.37
N GLU A 637 11.35 10.81 18.44
CA GLU A 637 12.06 12.10 18.37
C GLU A 637 13.49 11.94 17.88
N LYS A 638 14.20 10.94 18.42
CA LYS A 638 15.54 10.58 17.98
C LYS A 638 15.56 10.16 16.52
N TRP A 639 14.65 9.26 16.12
CA TRP A 639 14.55 8.78 14.74
C TRP A 639 14.23 9.90 13.75
N LEU A 640 13.34 10.84 14.08
CA LEU A 640 13.03 11.99 13.21
C LEU A 640 14.25 12.87 12.95
N LYS A 641 15.07 13.10 13.99
CA LYS A 641 16.31 13.87 13.86
C LYS A 641 17.33 13.13 12.98
N GLU A 642 17.60 11.86 13.28
CA GLU A 642 18.54 11.02 12.51
C GLU A 642 18.07 10.84 11.07
N LYS A 643 16.77 10.66 10.86
CA LYS A 643 16.14 10.55 9.54
C LYS A 643 16.43 11.79 8.71
N LYS A 644 16.19 12.99 9.25
CA LYS A 644 16.45 14.24 8.55
C LYS A 644 17.92 14.35 8.12
N GLU A 645 18.85 14.12 9.04
CA GLU A 645 20.29 14.17 8.76
C GLU A 645 20.71 13.12 7.70
N SER A 646 20.16 11.90 7.79
CA SER A 646 20.40 10.81 6.84
C SER A 646 19.86 11.13 5.45
N ASN A 647 18.61 11.59 5.35
CA ASN A 647 17.99 11.97 4.08
C ASN A 647 18.76 13.12 3.41
N GLU A 648 19.14 14.17 4.15
CA GLU A 648 19.94 15.27 3.61
C GLU A 648 21.30 14.83 3.06
N LYS A 649 21.93 13.84 3.72
CA LYS A 649 23.20 13.27 3.26
C LYS A 649 23.02 12.50 1.95
N VAL A 650 22.07 11.57 1.90
CA VAL A 650 21.82 10.74 0.71
C VAL A 650 21.45 11.61 -0.49
N GLN A 651 20.60 12.62 -0.29
CA GLN A 651 20.23 13.56 -1.36
C GLN A 651 21.43 14.32 -1.94
N LYS A 652 22.41 14.72 -1.12
CA LYS A 652 23.65 15.35 -1.61
C LYS A 652 24.54 14.37 -2.37
N GLU A 653 24.53 13.09 -1.99
CA GLU A 653 25.34 12.04 -2.62
C GLU A 653 24.78 11.62 -3.99
N LEU A 654 23.47 11.75 -4.24
CA LEU A 654 22.84 11.42 -5.53
C LEU A 654 23.51 12.13 -6.72
N ALA A 655 23.92 13.39 -6.55
CA ALA A 655 24.59 14.15 -7.60
C ALA A 655 25.92 13.54 -8.05
N ASN A 656 26.59 12.75 -7.20
CA ASN A 656 27.87 12.11 -7.53
C ASN A 656 27.71 10.93 -8.50
N HIS A 657 26.49 10.44 -8.72
CA HIS A 657 26.21 9.32 -9.62
C HIS A 657 25.99 9.77 -11.07
N VAL A 658 25.85 11.07 -11.36
CA VAL A 658 25.74 11.59 -12.72
C VAL A 658 27.13 11.74 -13.35
N LYS A 659 27.37 11.09 -14.50
CA LYS A 659 28.67 11.05 -15.20
C LYS A 659 28.62 11.71 -16.57
#